data_AF-A0AAV1ATA9-F1
#
_entry.id   AF-A0AAV1ATA9-F1
#
_cell.length_a   1.000
_cell.length_b   1.000
_cell.length_c   1.000
_cell.angle_alpha   90.00
_cell.angle_beta   90.00
_cell.angle_gamma   90.00
#
_symmetry.space_group_name_H-M   'P 1'
#
loop_
_entity.id
_entity.type
_entity.pdbx_description
1 polymer ?
#
loop_
_entity_poly.entity_id
_entity_poly.type
_entity_poly.pdbx_seq_one_letter_code
_entity_poly.pdbx_strand_id
1 'polypeptide(L)'
;MPTFRGKVRVGVLIVVVVGICLAALYGLLKPISNGCVMTYMYPTYIPITSSESVTPVKYGLYLYHEGWKKIDYREHLKKLSGVPVLFIPGNGGSYKQVRSLAAESDRAYQNGPLEHSFYREASQIPEEGDGDISFSNFQLPNQYTRRLDWFAVDLEGEHSAMDGAILEEHTEYVVYAIHKVLDQYKVSYDARTKEGAANSGSLPKSVILVGHSMGGFVARAAVIHPHLRKSVVQTVLTLSTPHQSPPVALQPSLGHYFARVNSEWREGYEVQTTNTGKFVSSPVLSDVVVVSISGAYNDYQVRSKLASLDNIVPPTHGFMISSTAMKNVWLSMEHQAIMWCNQLVVQVSHTLLSLIDARTGQPLSDSQKRLEVLARMLHSGISHNFNQMMPLPSSKQSTNNPVQNTKDGSASQMPRSVTCPHNIHWNDGGLDRDLYIQINEVTVLAMDGRRRWLDIQKLGSNGKSHFVLVTNLEPCSGIRLHLWPVKGKSTSSLPLNDKVVEVTSKMMHIPSGPAPRQPEPGSQTEQPPPSAVFWLGPEDMHGFRFLTISVAPRPTVSGRPPPAASMAVGQFFNPEEGNKDIYPWFMLQSTYSQKELLLEESHPLAVKLSFSISLGLLPVTLFMNTVSCGIRNSGLPEEEAGDLESSRLCKLRCFPPVALAWDDISGLYIYPNLNSETIFVDSSPAQWSSTQQSDKTIVLLLVDPHCSYKSSISISVSAAASRLLLLYNSKIVGFSIAVVFFALMQQAYSWDLNLRIPSMLTAVESNLTLMSHFFPLAILPIFFALFLSFFMSQPLPSFASFTSISLICYIVANGLIAILILISHLVFFVAAVTHIFIKARWQMWEQNVRFIFLRRFFNRLSSFFSLKVIRVLRANPVLVTALTAMTLACLVHPSFGLLILLVAHFFCCHNALCSFLTASCRSHEQNNETIDCNSDDYKVSERQKYNFDGSFNRTFPSEDNPNSPDSSKSFGEAQLDLFHHRHGLLVLHLLATLMFAPSVVAWLQRLAMGESLPWLLDSVLCIGVILHGICNSKPEFNSFFLSIPGVPFSNVRLYVVYLIAGYWSYFSGLALSPDRAFYAMAAVGCISFALRMIHRRSGETKEVTYGSRKHSHRH
;
A
#
# COMPACT_ATOMS: atom_id res chain seq x y z
N MET A 1 -44.19 13.55 1.70
CA MET A 1 -42.99 14.25 2.23
C MET A 1 -41.79 13.36 2.58
N PRO A 2 -41.91 12.15 3.17
CA PRO A 2 -40.72 11.34 3.53
C PRO A 2 -39.90 10.85 2.31
N THR A 3 -40.57 10.49 1.22
CA THR A 3 -39.94 10.04 -0.05
C THR A 3 -39.12 11.12 -0.78
N PHE A 4 -39.49 12.40 -0.65
CA PHE A 4 -38.74 13.52 -1.25
C PHE A 4 -37.43 13.77 -0.49
N ARG A 5 -37.47 13.74 0.85
CA ARG A 5 -36.29 13.88 1.70
C ARG A 5 -35.28 12.75 1.47
N GLY A 6 -35.77 11.54 1.19
CA GLY A 6 -34.99 10.36 0.85
C GLY A 6 -34.14 10.51 -0.42
N LYS A 7 -34.81 10.83 -1.54
CA LYS A 7 -34.16 11.07 -2.84
C LYS A 7 -33.11 12.18 -2.79
N VAL A 8 -33.36 13.25 -2.04
CA VAL A 8 -32.39 14.34 -1.85
C VAL A 8 -31.13 13.87 -1.12
N ARG A 9 -31.25 13.01 -0.10
CA ARG A 9 -30.09 12.45 0.62
C ARG A 9 -29.19 11.61 -0.29
N VAL A 10 -29.79 10.75 -1.10
CA VAL A 10 -29.05 9.92 -2.07
C VAL A 10 -28.38 10.80 -3.14
N GLY A 11 -29.08 11.83 -3.62
CA GLY A 11 -28.52 12.81 -4.56
C GLY A 11 -27.28 13.52 -4.00
N VAL A 12 -27.35 14.01 -2.76
CA VAL A 12 -26.19 14.64 -2.07
C VAL A 12 -25.05 13.64 -1.90
N LEU A 13 -25.34 12.40 -1.49
CA LEU A 13 -24.33 11.35 -1.34
C LEU A 13 -23.58 11.08 -2.65
N ILE A 14 -24.30 10.97 -3.77
CA ILE A 14 -23.71 10.75 -5.09
C ILE A 14 -22.77 11.89 -5.47
N VAL A 15 -23.19 13.14 -5.29
CA VAL A 15 -22.37 14.32 -5.59
C VAL A 15 -21.07 14.31 -4.78
N VAL A 16 -21.16 14.00 -3.48
CA VAL A 16 -19.97 13.92 -2.61
C VAL A 16 -19.02 12.81 -3.06
N VAL A 17 -19.54 11.61 -3.34
CA VAL A 17 -18.69 10.47 -3.78
C VAL A 17 -18.04 10.75 -5.12
N VAL A 18 -18.77 11.30 -6.09
CA VAL A 18 -18.21 11.72 -7.38
C VAL A 18 -17.12 12.78 -7.19
N GLY A 19 -17.34 13.77 -6.32
CA GLY A 19 -16.35 14.79 -5.98
C GLY A 19 -15.07 14.19 -5.39
N ILE A 20 -15.19 13.24 -4.47
CA ILE A 20 -14.04 12.52 -3.88
C ILE A 20 -13.29 11.73 -4.97
N CYS A 21 -14.00 10.99 -5.83
CA CYS A 21 -13.38 10.22 -6.91
C CYS A 21 -12.65 11.13 -7.91
N LEU A 22 -13.23 12.27 -8.29
CA LEU A 22 -12.58 13.23 -9.20
C LEU A 22 -11.36 13.89 -8.56
N ALA A 23 -11.44 14.29 -7.28
CA ALA A 23 -10.31 14.86 -6.55
C ALA A 23 -9.17 13.86 -6.40
N ALA A 24 -9.50 12.60 -6.11
CA ALA A 24 -8.53 11.51 -6.04
C ALA A 24 -7.88 11.24 -7.39
N LEU A 25 -8.65 11.18 -8.48
CA LEU A 25 -8.15 10.99 -9.83
C LEU A 25 -7.21 12.14 -10.24
N TYR A 26 -7.58 13.38 -9.95
CA TYR A 26 -6.71 14.54 -10.17
C TYR A 26 -5.40 14.42 -9.37
N GLY A 27 -5.46 14.00 -8.11
CA GLY A 27 -4.29 13.77 -7.28
C GLY A 27 -3.36 12.68 -7.84
N LEU A 28 -3.91 11.56 -8.29
CA LEU A 28 -3.15 10.42 -8.84
C LEU A 28 -2.54 10.70 -10.21
N LEU A 29 -3.17 11.56 -11.02
CA LEU A 29 -2.68 11.95 -12.34
C LEU A 29 -1.68 13.11 -12.29
N LYS A 30 -1.49 13.74 -11.13
CA LYS A 30 -0.54 14.84 -10.97
C LYS A 30 0.89 14.29 -11.08
N PRO A 31 1.73 14.81 -12.00
CA PRO A 31 3.09 14.34 -12.16
C PRO A 31 3.92 14.61 -10.89
N ILE A 32 4.76 13.65 -10.52
CA ILE A 32 5.63 13.71 -9.36
C ILE A 32 7.04 14.11 -9.83
N SER A 33 7.66 15.06 -9.14
CA SER A 33 9.08 15.36 -9.37
C SER A 33 9.93 14.28 -8.72
N ASN A 34 10.52 13.40 -9.54
CA ASN A 34 11.42 12.37 -9.06
C ASN A 34 12.83 12.97 -8.95
N GLY A 35 13.27 13.32 -7.73
CA GLY A 35 14.63 13.80 -7.43
C GLY A 35 15.75 12.77 -7.66
N CYS A 36 15.43 11.70 -8.39
CA CYS A 36 16.32 10.58 -8.62
C CYS A 36 17.17 10.79 -9.87
N VAL A 37 18.48 10.50 -9.77
CA VAL A 37 19.40 10.52 -10.91
C VAL A 37 19.25 9.23 -11.71
N MET A 38 19.26 9.33 -13.04
CA MET A 38 19.17 8.16 -13.92
C MET A 38 20.47 7.35 -13.96
N THR A 39 20.33 6.02 -14.07
CA THR A 39 21.43 5.07 -14.33
C THR A 39 21.59 4.81 -15.83
N TYR A 40 22.84 4.62 -16.28
CA TYR A 40 23.19 4.33 -17.68
C TYR A 40 24.06 3.07 -17.76
N MET A 41 23.90 2.26 -18.80
CA MET A 41 24.57 0.95 -18.90
C MET A 41 24.64 0.43 -20.34
N TYR A 42 25.48 -0.58 -20.58
CA TYR A 42 25.63 -1.29 -21.85
C TYR A 42 25.32 -2.79 -21.67
N PRO A 43 24.03 -3.15 -21.55
CA PRO A 43 23.63 -4.48 -21.13
C PRO A 43 23.72 -5.51 -22.26
N THR A 44 24.39 -6.63 -22.00
CA THR A 44 24.36 -7.85 -22.82
C THR A 44 23.77 -8.99 -22.00
N TYR A 45 22.88 -9.80 -22.59
CA TYR A 45 22.24 -10.92 -21.91
C TYR A 45 22.63 -12.25 -22.58
N ILE A 46 23.29 -13.11 -21.80
CA ILE A 46 23.81 -14.39 -22.24
C ILE A 46 22.80 -15.48 -21.84
N PRO A 47 22.15 -16.19 -22.78
CA PRO A 47 21.18 -17.23 -22.44
C PRO A 47 21.86 -18.45 -21.80
N ILE A 48 21.26 -18.98 -20.74
CA ILE A 48 21.66 -20.23 -20.09
C ILE A 48 20.81 -21.36 -20.67
N THR A 49 21.37 -22.14 -21.59
CA THR A 49 20.63 -23.20 -22.30
C THR A 49 20.41 -24.45 -21.45
N SER A 50 19.18 -24.97 -21.44
CA SER A 50 18.86 -26.32 -20.99
C SER A 50 19.38 -27.33 -22.03
N SER A 51 20.27 -28.23 -21.62
CA SER A 51 20.78 -29.30 -22.50
C SER A 51 19.87 -30.54 -22.54
N GLU A 52 18.75 -30.57 -21.79
CA GLU A 52 18.05 -31.84 -21.48
C GLU A 52 16.52 -31.84 -21.64
N SER A 53 15.87 -30.74 -22.03
CA SER A 53 14.40 -30.72 -22.18
C SER A 53 13.97 -30.82 -23.66
N VAL A 54 13.29 -31.93 -24.01
CA VAL A 54 12.64 -32.16 -25.32
C VAL A 54 11.43 -31.23 -25.52
N THR A 55 10.92 -30.63 -24.44
CA THR A 55 9.86 -29.62 -24.46
C THR A 55 10.45 -28.20 -24.51
N PRO A 56 9.85 -27.27 -25.29
CA PRO A 56 10.23 -25.86 -25.22
C PRO A 56 9.99 -25.34 -23.80
N VAL A 57 11.04 -24.77 -23.19
CA VAL A 57 10.95 -24.18 -21.85
C VAL A 57 10.20 -22.85 -21.98
N LYS A 58 9.05 -22.73 -21.31
CA LYS A 58 8.18 -21.53 -21.33
C LYS A 58 8.92 -20.26 -20.88
N TYR A 59 9.82 -20.39 -19.91
CA TYR A 59 10.55 -19.28 -19.30
C TYR A 59 12.05 -19.35 -19.61
N GLY A 60 12.72 -18.20 -19.55
CA GLY A 60 14.15 -18.06 -19.87
C GLY A 60 15.03 -17.82 -18.65
N LEU A 61 16.33 -18.06 -18.78
CA LEU A 61 17.34 -17.71 -17.78
C LEU A 61 18.53 -17.07 -18.49
N TYR A 62 18.92 -15.89 -18.03
CA TYR A 62 19.99 -15.11 -18.64
C TYR A 62 21.04 -14.71 -17.62
N LEU A 63 22.31 -14.73 -18.01
CA LEU A 63 23.42 -14.09 -17.30
C LEU A 63 23.62 -12.70 -17.89
N TYR A 64 23.67 -11.69 -17.03
CA TYR A 64 23.97 -10.32 -17.41
C TYR A 64 25.48 -10.10 -17.58
N HIS A 65 25.85 -9.34 -18.61
CA HIS A 65 27.21 -8.86 -18.85
C HIS A 65 27.19 -7.38 -19.20
N GLU A 66 27.99 -6.58 -18.49
CA GLU A 66 28.18 -5.16 -18.81
C GLU A 66 29.32 -4.99 -19.82
N GLY A 67 29.03 -4.28 -20.91
CA GLY A 67 30.04 -3.91 -21.91
C GLY A 67 29.51 -3.83 -23.33
N TRP A 68 30.17 -2.99 -24.14
CA TRP A 68 29.85 -2.78 -25.56
C TRP A 68 30.59 -3.75 -26.51
N LYS A 69 31.59 -4.47 -26.01
CA LYS A 69 32.38 -5.41 -26.84
C LYS A 69 31.62 -6.71 -27.05
N LYS A 70 31.67 -7.24 -28.27
CA LYS A 70 31.12 -8.56 -28.59
C LYS A 70 31.92 -9.64 -27.86
N ILE A 71 31.22 -10.51 -27.13
CA ILE A 71 31.79 -11.63 -26.37
C ILE A 71 31.31 -12.98 -26.91
N ASP A 72 32.14 -14.01 -26.81
CA ASP A 72 31.71 -15.39 -27.03
C ASP A 72 31.00 -15.90 -25.77
N TYR A 73 29.72 -16.21 -25.90
CA TYR A 73 28.87 -16.65 -24.80
C TYR A 73 29.34 -17.97 -24.18
N ARG A 74 29.79 -18.94 -25.00
CA ARG A 74 30.23 -20.25 -24.49
C ARG A 74 31.53 -20.11 -23.73
N GLU A 75 32.46 -19.32 -24.26
CA GLU A 75 33.72 -19.04 -23.58
C GLU A 75 33.50 -18.26 -22.28
N HIS A 76 32.59 -17.28 -22.29
CA HIS A 76 32.27 -16.50 -21.09
C HIS A 76 31.68 -17.38 -19.99
N LEU A 77 30.74 -18.27 -20.33
CA LEU A 77 30.14 -19.19 -19.37
C LEU A 77 31.16 -20.16 -18.77
N LYS A 78 32.13 -20.65 -19.54
CA LYS A 78 33.22 -21.49 -19.00
C LYS A 78 34.06 -20.77 -17.93
N LYS A 79 34.17 -19.45 -18.01
CA LYS A 79 35.03 -18.63 -17.13
C LYS A 79 34.33 -18.10 -15.88
N LEU A 80 33.12 -18.56 -15.57
CA LEU A 80 32.37 -18.12 -14.37
C LEU A 80 33.13 -18.42 -13.05
N SER A 81 33.24 -17.39 -12.21
CA SER A 81 33.97 -17.46 -10.93
C SER A 81 33.51 -16.46 -9.86
N GLY A 82 32.48 -15.64 -10.12
CA GLY A 82 31.91 -14.71 -9.16
C GLY A 82 30.92 -15.38 -8.19
N VAL A 83 30.19 -14.55 -7.47
CA VAL A 83 29.11 -14.98 -6.56
C VAL A 83 27.77 -14.90 -7.31
N PRO A 84 26.98 -15.97 -7.37
CA PRO A 84 25.71 -15.97 -8.08
C PRO A 84 24.65 -15.14 -7.36
N VAL A 85 24.05 -14.20 -8.10
CA VAL A 85 22.86 -13.45 -7.69
C VAL A 85 21.76 -13.75 -8.71
N LEU A 86 20.57 -14.16 -8.26
CA LEU A 86 19.42 -14.38 -9.13
C LEU A 86 18.39 -13.28 -8.94
N PHE A 87 18.17 -12.52 -10.00
CA PHE A 87 17.14 -11.49 -10.09
C PHE A 87 15.81 -12.07 -10.58
N ILE A 88 14.73 -11.70 -9.91
CA ILE A 88 13.36 -12.11 -10.23
C ILE A 88 12.52 -10.86 -10.52
N PRO A 89 12.00 -10.70 -11.75
CA PRO A 89 11.29 -9.50 -12.16
C PRO A 89 9.89 -9.40 -11.54
N GLY A 90 9.34 -8.20 -11.55
CA GLY A 90 8.00 -7.91 -11.04
C GLY A 90 6.86 -8.29 -12.00
N ASN A 91 5.64 -7.96 -11.58
CA ASN A 91 4.42 -8.11 -12.38
C ASN A 91 4.54 -7.41 -13.74
N GLY A 92 4.33 -8.13 -14.85
CA GLY A 92 4.50 -7.58 -16.19
C GLY A 92 5.95 -7.17 -16.53
N GLY A 93 6.92 -7.54 -15.69
CA GLY A 93 8.31 -7.16 -15.79
C GLY A 93 9.11 -8.09 -16.69
N SER A 94 10.24 -7.60 -17.21
CA SER A 94 11.22 -8.44 -17.92
C SER A 94 12.47 -8.64 -17.07
N TYR A 95 13.21 -9.70 -17.36
CA TYR A 95 14.56 -9.95 -16.84
C TYR A 95 15.50 -8.74 -17.01
N LYS A 96 15.21 -7.83 -17.95
CA LYS A 96 15.99 -6.61 -18.20
C LYS A 96 15.90 -5.58 -17.08
N GLN A 97 14.96 -5.69 -16.14
CA GLN A 97 14.87 -4.80 -14.97
C GLN A 97 16.15 -4.83 -14.11
N VAL A 98 16.92 -5.93 -14.14
CA VAL A 98 18.17 -6.10 -13.40
C VAL A 98 19.29 -5.13 -13.82
N ARG A 99 19.20 -4.56 -15.03
CA ARG A 99 20.32 -3.91 -15.73
C ARG A 99 21.06 -2.86 -14.92
N SER A 100 20.34 -2.02 -14.18
CA SER A 100 20.95 -0.94 -13.41
C SER A 100 21.74 -1.50 -12.23
N LEU A 101 21.16 -2.44 -11.47
CA LEU A 101 21.84 -3.10 -10.35
C LEU A 101 23.07 -3.88 -10.81
N ALA A 102 22.94 -4.62 -11.91
CA ALA A 102 24.05 -5.40 -12.43
C ALA A 102 25.18 -4.53 -12.98
N ALA A 103 24.86 -3.45 -13.70
CA ALA A 103 25.85 -2.49 -14.19
C ALA A 103 26.57 -1.75 -13.05
N GLU A 104 25.83 -1.27 -12.04
CA GLU A 104 26.44 -0.61 -10.88
C GLU A 104 27.28 -1.60 -10.05
N SER A 105 26.85 -2.86 -9.91
CA SER A 105 27.64 -3.89 -9.22
C SER A 105 28.96 -4.17 -9.92
N ASP A 106 28.98 -4.25 -11.25
CA ASP A 106 30.21 -4.43 -12.03
C ASP A 106 31.13 -3.20 -11.91
N ARG A 107 30.57 -1.98 -12.03
CA ARG A 107 31.31 -0.73 -11.87
C ARG A 107 31.90 -0.57 -10.46
N ALA A 108 31.14 -0.92 -9.43
CA ALA A 108 31.57 -0.92 -8.03
C ALA A 108 32.68 -1.95 -7.76
N TYR A 109 32.63 -3.11 -8.40
CA TYR A 109 33.69 -4.11 -8.31
C TYR A 109 34.98 -3.65 -8.98
N GLN A 110 34.89 -3.04 -10.17
CA GLN A 110 36.06 -2.59 -10.93
C GLN A 110 36.75 -1.36 -10.33
N ASN A 111 35.97 -0.35 -9.91
CA ASN A 111 36.50 0.94 -9.47
C ASN A 111 36.57 1.07 -7.94
N GLY A 112 36.09 0.07 -7.19
CA GLY A 112 35.91 0.18 -5.74
C GLY A 112 34.74 1.10 -5.37
N PRO A 113 34.59 1.47 -4.08
CA PRO A 113 33.60 2.47 -3.67
C PRO A 113 33.84 3.81 -4.37
N LEU A 114 32.79 4.39 -4.96
CA LEU A 114 32.84 5.54 -5.88
C LEU A 114 33.49 6.81 -5.31
N GLU A 115 33.58 6.96 -3.98
CA GLU A 115 34.41 7.95 -3.27
C GLU A 115 34.22 7.73 -1.76
N HIS A 116 35.29 7.65 -0.97
CA HIS A 116 35.18 7.42 0.50
C HIS A 116 34.34 8.51 1.22
N SER A 117 34.26 9.73 0.69
CA SER A 117 33.48 10.86 1.21
C SER A 117 31.96 10.65 1.16
N PHE A 118 31.45 9.92 0.17
CA PHE A 118 30.01 9.67 -0.01
C PHE A 118 29.47 8.48 0.81
N TYR A 119 30.34 7.69 1.46
CA TYR A 119 29.94 6.44 2.14
C TYR A 119 30.37 6.35 3.61
N ARG A 120 30.39 7.47 4.34
CA ARG A 120 30.79 7.46 5.75
C ARG A 120 29.88 6.61 6.64
N GLU A 121 30.46 5.68 7.39
CA GLU A 121 29.75 4.72 8.26
C GLU A 121 28.83 5.41 9.28
N ALA A 122 27.65 4.83 9.52
CA ALA A 122 26.84 5.22 10.67
C ALA A 122 27.49 4.63 11.93
N SER A 123 27.83 5.45 12.91
CA SER A 123 28.25 4.97 14.22
C SER A 123 27.02 4.45 14.97
N GLN A 124 26.79 3.14 14.96
CA GLN A 124 25.85 2.51 15.89
C GLN A 124 26.58 2.09 17.17
N ILE A 125 25.92 2.35 18.30
CA ILE A 125 26.30 1.84 19.61
C ILE A 125 25.75 0.39 19.65
N PRO A 126 26.54 -0.62 20.05
CA PRO A 126 26.05 -2.00 20.16
C PRO A 126 24.87 -2.07 21.13
N GLU A 127 23.81 -2.78 20.77
CA GLU A 127 22.76 -3.14 21.72
C GLU A 127 23.35 -3.97 22.87
N GLU A 128 22.85 -3.75 24.09
CA GLU A 128 23.15 -4.56 25.27
C GLU A 128 22.58 -5.99 25.07
N GLY A 129 23.30 -6.80 24.31
CA GLY A 129 23.20 -8.26 24.31
C GLY A 129 24.47 -8.81 24.97
N ASP A 130 24.30 -9.55 26.06
CA ASP A 130 25.36 -10.23 26.79
C ASP A 130 26.13 -11.19 25.85
N GLY A 131 27.32 -10.77 25.40
CA GLY A 131 28.07 -11.44 24.34
C GLY A 131 29.31 -10.67 23.94
N ASP A 132 30.38 -10.86 24.72
CA ASP A 132 31.72 -10.28 24.57
C ASP A 132 32.37 -10.61 23.22
N ILE A 133 32.01 -9.90 22.12
CA ILE A 133 32.77 -9.94 20.85
C ILE A 133 32.91 -8.53 20.26
N SER A 134 34.11 -7.98 20.41
CA SER A 134 34.55 -6.70 19.86
C SER A 134 34.68 -6.72 18.32
N PHE A 135 33.73 -6.13 17.60
CA PHE A 135 33.83 -5.88 16.14
C PHE A 135 34.10 -4.41 15.82
N SER A 136 35.18 -3.87 16.39
CA SER A 136 35.68 -2.51 16.13
C SER A 136 36.27 -2.28 14.73
N ASN A 137 36.24 -3.27 13.82
CA ASN A 137 36.94 -3.21 12.52
C ASN A 137 36.09 -3.71 11.33
N PHE A 138 34.84 -3.25 11.17
CA PHE A 138 34.23 -3.30 9.83
C PHE A 138 34.83 -2.13 9.04
N GLN A 139 35.69 -2.44 8.06
CA GLN A 139 36.30 -1.44 7.20
C GLN A 139 35.95 -1.82 5.77
N LEU A 140 35.24 -0.94 5.04
CA LEU A 140 34.94 -1.18 3.63
C LEU A 140 36.27 -1.37 2.88
N PRO A 141 36.43 -2.49 2.16
CA PRO A 141 37.68 -2.74 1.44
C PRO A 141 37.79 -1.74 0.30
N ASN A 142 39.01 -1.25 0.04
CA ASN A 142 39.28 -0.37 -1.11
C ASN A 142 38.95 -1.05 -2.44
N GLN A 143 38.94 -2.39 -2.47
CA GLN A 143 38.54 -3.20 -3.61
C GLN A 143 37.84 -4.48 -3.14
N TYR A 144 36.71 -4.84 -3.75
CA TYR A 144 35.97 -6.06 -3.41
C TYR A 144 36.67 -7.31 -3.95
N THR A 145 36.66 -8.41 -3.19
CA THR A 145 37.40 -9.64 -3.52
C THR A 145 36.77 -10.46 -4.64
N ARG A 146 35.44 -10.39 -4.80
CA ARG A 146 34.68 -11.11 -5.83
C ARG A 146 33.63 -10.20 -6.44
N ARG A 147 33.39 -10.40 -7.74
CA ARG A 147 32.27 -9.79 -8.45
C ARG A 147 30.97 -10.56 -8.19
N LEU A 148 29.85 -9.88 -8.37
CA LEU A 148 28.52 -10.50 -8.42
C LEU A 148 28.20 -10.87 -9.87
N ASP A 149 27.95 -12.14 -10.12
CA ASP A 149 27.46 -12.61 -11.42
C ASP A 149 25.93 -12.60 -11.37
N TRP A 150 25.31 -11.62 -12.04
CA TRP A 150 23.86 -11.42 -12.03
C TRP A 150 23.16 -12.29 -13.07
N PHE A 151 22.41 -13.27 -12.60
CA PHE A 151 21.44 -14.03 -13.38
C PHE A 151 20.07 -13.36 -13.27
N ALA A 152 19.23 -13.49 -14.29
CA ALA A 152 17.86 -12.99 -14.28
C ALA A 152 16.94 -13.99 -14.97
N VAL A 153 15.82 -14.30 -14.32
CA VAL A 153 14.76 -15.14 -14.92
C VAL A 153 13.89 -14.28 -15.85
N ASP A 154 13.51 -14.86 -16.99
CA ASP A 154 12.56 -14.29 -17.92
C ASP A 154 11.23 -14.99 -17.80
N LEU A 155 10.25 -14.29 -17.21
CA LEU A 155 8.93 -14.80 -16.89
C LEU A 155 7.88 -14.36 -17.94
N GLU A 156 8.33 -14.07 -19.17
CA GLU A 156 7.51 -13.67 -20.32
C GLU A 156 6.63 -12.43 -20.08
N GLY A 157 6.97 -11.61 -19.08
CA GLY A 157 6.18 -10.43 -18.71
C GLY A 157 4.76 -10.76 -18.29
N GLU A 158 4.50 -11.93 -17.72
CA GLU A 158 3.16 -12.31 -17.27
C GLU A 158 2.66 -11.43 -16.11
N HIS A 159 1.35 -11.18 -16.08
CA HIS A 159 0.70 -10.37 -15.05
C HIS A 159 0.51 -11.13 -13.71
N SER A 160 1.62 -11.46 -13.05
CA SER A 160 1.66 -12.24 -11.81
C SER A 160 0.95 -11.61 -10.60
N ALA A 161 0.70 -10.30 -10.59
CA ALA A 161 -0.08 -9.67 -9.51
C ALA A 161 -1.59 -9.93 -9.62
N MET A 162 -2.05 -10.49 -10.74
CA MET A 162 -3.47 -10.61 -11.05
C MET A 162 -4.02 -12.03 -10.93
N ASP A 163 -3.16 -13.04 -10.79
CA ASP A 163 -3.57 -14.44 -10.76
C ASP A 163 -2.58 -15.30 -9.94
N GLY A 164 -3.11 -16.08 -8.99
CA GLY A 164 -2.33 -16.94 -8.09
C GLY A 164 -1.64 -18.11 -8.79
N ALA A 165 -2.21 -18.64 -9.87
CA ALA A 165 -1.63 -19.74 -10.64
C ALA A 165 -0.30 -19.33 -11.29
N ILE A 166 -0.24 -18.09 -11.77
CA ILE A 166 0.96 -17.51 -12.37
C ILE A 166 2.10 -17.47 -11.36
N LEU A 167 1.81 -17.05 -10.12
CA LEU A 167 2.81 -16.98 -9.07
C LEU A 167 3.36 -18.35 -8.67
N GLU A 168 2.52 -19.38 -8.67
CA GLU A 168 2.95 -20.75 -8.40
C GLU A 168 3.86 -21.28 -9.51
N GLU A 169 3.50 -21.08 -10.79
CA GLU A 169 4.35 -21.41 -11.94
C GLU A 169 5.69 -20.65 -11.91
N HIS A 170 5.66 -19.36 -11.55
CA HIS A 170 6.87 -18.54 -11.39
C HIS A 170 7.77 -19.09 -10.28
N THR A 171 7.18 -19.51 -9.15
CA THR A 171 7.93 -20.14 -8.05
C THR A 171 8.62 -21.42 -8.49
N GLU A 172 7.89 -22.32 -9.17
CA GLU A 172 8.45 -23.59 -9.69
C GLU A 172 9.65 -23.34 -10.61
N TYR A 173 9.50 -22.38 -11.53
CA TYR A 173 10.58 -22.03 -12.45
C TYR A 173 11.77 -21.38 -11.75
N VAL A 174 11.55 -20.53 -10.74
CA VAL A 174 12.64 -19.93 -9.95
C VAL A 174 13.42 -21.00 -9.19
N VAL A 175 12.75 -22.00 -8.61
CA VAL A 175 13.43 -23.14 -7.95
C VAL A 175 14.30 -23.90 -8.94
N TYR A 176 13.78 -24.18 -10.13
CA TYR A 176 14.55 -24.77 -11.23
C TYR A 176 15.76 -23.89 -11.60
N ALA A 177 15.57 -22.58 -11.76
CA ALA A 177 16.63 -21.65 -12.11
C ALA A 177 17.75 -21.60 -11.06
N ILE A 178 17.42 -21.64 -9.76
CA ILE A 178 18.41 -21.69 -8.67
C ILE A 178 19.32 -22.91 -8.83
N HIS A 179 18.75 -24.10 -9.08
CA HIS A 179 19.54 -25.31 -9.29
C HIS A 179 20.38 -25.22 -10.56
N LYS A 180 19.82 -24.70 -11.66
CA LYS A 180 20.56 -24.55 -12.92
C LYS A 180 21.72 -23.57 -12.84
N VAL A 181 21.59 -22.49 -12.06
CA VAL A 181 22.71 -21.59 -11.79
C VAL A 181 23.85 -22.34 -11.09
N LEU A 182 23.56 -23.06 -10.00
CA LEU A 182 24.59 -23.83 -9.28
C LEU A 182 25.23 -24.93 -10.15
N ASP A 183 24.41 -25.63 -10.94
CA ASP A 183 24.91 -26.66 -11.87
C ASP A 183 25.81 -26.03 -12.96
N GLN A 184 25.48 -24.83 -13.46
CA GLN A 184 26.31 -24.09 -14.41
C GLN A 184 27.67 -23.71 -13.79
N TYR A 185 27.73 -23.32 -12.52
CA TYR A 185 29.02 -23.07 -11.84
C TYR A 185 29.86 -24.33 -11.73
N LYS A 186 29.23 -25.49 -11.50
CA LYS A 186 29.95 -26.77 -11.47
C LYS A 186 30.57 -27.09 -12.83
N VAL A 187 29.79 -26.96 -13.92
CA VAL A 187 30.30 -27.14 -15.29
C VAL A 187 31.45 -26.19 -15.59
N SER A 188 31.34 -24.93 -15.17
CA SER A 188 32.36 -23.90 -15.39
C SER A 188 33.64 -24.17 -14.59
N TYR A 189 33.49 -24.63 -13.34
CA TYR A 189 34.61 -25.06 -12.51
C TYR A 189 35.36 -26.23 -13.14
N ASP A 190 34.64 -27.26 -13.60
CA ASP A 190 35.21 -28.44 -14.25
C ASP A 190 35.91 -28.12 -15.59
N ALA A 191 35.42 -27.11 -16.31
CA ALA A 191 36.08 -26.63 -17.53
C ALA A 191 37.41 -25.92 -17.20
N ARG A 192 37.41 -25.01 -16.21
CA ARG A 192 38.62 -24.29 -15.78
C ARG A 192 39.69 -25.22 -15.20
N THR A 193 39.28 -26.28 -14.50
CA THR A 193 40.22 -27.27 -13.94
C THR A 193 40.87 -28.08 -15.05
N LYS A 194 40.13 -28.49 -16.08
CA LYS A 194 40.67 -29.16 -17.28
C LYS A 194 41.63 -28.28 -18.07
N GLU A 195 41.36 -26.98 -18.14
CA GLU A 195 42.19 -26.00 -18.87
C GLU A 195 43.42 -25.52 -18.06
N GLY A 196 43.68 -26.07 -16.86
CA GLY A 196 44.85 -25.73 -16.04
C GLY A 196 44.79 -24.34 -15.40
N ALA A 197 43.65 -23.64 -15.48
CA ALA A 197 43.44 -22.29 -14.98
C ALA A 197 42.89 -22.26 -13.52
N ALA A 198 42.93 -23.39 -12.80
CA ALA A 198 42.34 -23.56 -11.47
C ALA A 198 43.17 -22.93 -10.34
N ASN A 199 43.52 -21.65 -10.47
CA ASN A 199 44.02 -20.89 -9.34
C ASN A 199 42.84 -20.20 -8.63
N SER A 200 42.56 -20.62 -7.39
CA SER A 200 41.88 -19.84 -6.33
C SER A 200 40.36 -19.53 -6.45
N GLY A 201 39.51 -20.47 -6.85
CA GLY A 201 38.05 -20.30 -6.79
C GLY A 201 37.30 -21.45 -6.13
N SER A 202 36.64 -21.22 -4.98
CA SER A 202 35.70 -22.18 -4.37
C SER A 202 34.39 -22.24 -5.16
N LEU A 203 33.77 -23.41 -5.25
CA LEU A 203 32.46 -23.59 -5.89
C LEU A 203 31.38 -22.89 -5.03
N PRO A 204 30.53 -22.02 -5.60
CA PRO A 204 29.43 -21.41 -4.85
C PRO A 204 28.48 -22.46 -4.26
N LYS A 205 28.12 -22.27 -2.99
CA LYS A 205 27.19 -23.15 -2.27
C LYS A 205 25.77 -22.62 -2.22
N SER A 206 25.60 -21.30 -2.34
CA SER A 206 24.33 -20.61 -2.24
C SER A 206 24.20 -19.52 -3.31
N VAL A 207 22.95 -19.13 -3.57
CA VAL A 207 22.57 -18.06 -4.51
C VAL A 207 21.86 -16.96 -3.69
N ILE A 208 22.25 -15.70 -3.92
CA ILE A 208 21.55 -14.55 -3.34
C ILE A 208 20.33 -14.25 -4.21
N LEU A 209 19.14 -14.16 -3.62
CA LEU A 209 17.92 -13.81 -4.35
C LEU A 209 17.64 -12.32 -4.25
N VAL A 210 17.37 -11.68 -5.39
CA VAL A 210 16.93 -10.28 -5.44
C VAL A 210 15.63 -10.22 -6.23
N GLY A 211 14.53 -9.82 -5.59
CA GLY A 211 13.22 -9.78 -6.24
C GLY A 211 12.63 -8.37 -6.24
N HIS A 212 12.02 -7.97 -7.36
CA HIS A 212 11.27 -6.72 -7.47
C HIS A 212 9.76 -7.01 -7.48
N SER A 213 8.96 -6.22 -6.74
CA SER A 213 7.50 -6.34 -6.75
C SER A 213 7.06 -7.78 -6.48
N MET A 214 6.17 -8.35 -7.28
CA MET A 214 5.77 -9.76 -7.18
C MET A 214 6.93 -10.76 -7.27
N GLY A 215 8.04 -10.41 -7.93
CA GLY A 215 9.24 -11.25 -7.99
C GLY A 215 9.92 -11.46 -6.64
N GLY A 216 9.81 -10.50 -5.71
CA GLY A 216 10.27 -10.70 -4.33
C GLY A 216 9.35 -11.62 -3.53
N PHE A 217 8.05 -11.60 -3.82
CA PHE A 217 7.11 -12.56 -3.23
C PHE A 217 7.37 -13.97 -3.75
N VAL A 218 7.62 -14.13 -5.06
CA VAL A 218 8.06 -15.39 -5.68
C VAL A 218 9.39 -15.87 -5.08
N ALA A 219 10.35 -14.97 -4.83
CA ALA A 219 11.60 -15.32 -4.16
C ALA A 219 11.37 -15.96 -2.78
N ARG A 220 10.44 -15.40 -2.00
CA ARG A 220 10.06 -15.97 -0.69
C ARG A 220 9.35 -17.30 -0.82
N ALA A 221 8.43 -17.43 -1.77
CA ALA A 221 7.74 -18.69 -2.03
C ALA A 221 8.72 -19.79 -2.48
N ALA A 222 9.77 -19.45 -3.24
CA ALA A 222 10.80 -20.39 -3.67
C ALA A 222 11.64 -20.94 -2.50
N VAL A 223 11.91 -20.13 -1.46
CA VAL A 223 12.72 -20.54 -0.30
C VAL A 223 12.07 -21.66 0.51
N ILE A 224 10.74 -21.65 0.66
CA ILE A 224 9.97 -22.67 1.39
C ILE A 224 9.55 -23.84 0.49
N HIS A 225 9.92 -23.81 -0.80
CA HIS A 225 9.46 -24.79 -1.76
C HIS A 225 10.00 -26.19 -1.44
N PRO A 226 9.17 -27.26 -1.46
CA PRO A 226 9.57 -28.60 -1.04
C PRO A 226 10.69 -29.21 -1.90
N HIS A 227 10.83 -28.77 -3.16
CA HIS A 227 11.88 -29.23 -4.06
C HIS A 227 13.19 -28.43 -3.98
N LEU A 228 13.26 -27.35 -3.18
CA LEU A 228 14.49 -26.59 -3.02
C LEU A 228 15.50 -27.37 -2.17
N ARG A 229 16.75 -27.50 -2.66
CA ARG A 229 17.86 -28.10 -1.89
C ARG A 229 18.14 -27.24 -0.65
N LYS A 230 18.40 -27.88 0.50
CA LYS A 230 18.66 -27.16 1.76
C LYS A 230 19.89 -26.24 1.65
N SER A 231 19.82 -25.09 2.32
CA SER A 231 20.92 -24.10 2.46
C SER A 231 21.43 -23.49 1.14
N VAL A 232 20.73 -23.68 0.01
CA VAL A 232 21.12 -23.05 -1.28
C VAL A 232 20.70 -21.60 -1.40
N VAL A 233 19.82 -21.12 -0.52
CA VAL A 233 19.46 -19.70 -0.39
C VAL A 233 19.60 -19.31 1.07
N GLN A 234 20.37 -18.26 1.34
CA GLN A 234 20.64 -17.75 2.69
C GLN A 234 20.37 -16.24 2.83
N THR A 235 20.18 -15.54 1.70
CA THR A 235 19.96 -14.10 1.66
C THR A 235 18.95 -13.76 0.58
N VAL A 236 17.91 -13.04 0.98
CA VAL A 236 16.86 -12.54 0.09
C VAL A 236 16.76 -11.03 0.28
N LEU A 237 16.94 -10.27 -0.81
CA LEU A 237 16.69 -8.84 -0.84
C LEU A 237 15.47 -8.57 -1.71
N THR A 238 14.48 -7.85 -1.19
CA THR A 238 13.27 -7.54 -1.94
C THR A 238 13.08 -6.04 -2.11
N LEU A 239 12.72 -5.60 -3.32
CA LEU A 239 12.51 -4.20 -3.69
C LEU A 239 11.02 -3.98 -3.99
N SER A 240 10.37 -3.06 -3.27
CA SER A 240 8.92 -2.73 -3.41
C SER A 240 8.03 -3.96 -3.51
N THR A 241 8.26 -4.97 -2.67
CA THR A 241 7.57 -6.27 -2.75
C THR A 241 6.39 -6.33 -1.80
N PRO A 242 5.18 -6.73 -2.24
CA PRO A 242 4.05 -6.91 -1.34
C PRO A 242 4.21 -8.25 -0.59
N HIS A 243 4.52 -8.19 0.70
CA HIS A 243 4.72 -9.34 1.59
C HIS A 243 3.46 -9.71 2.38
N GLN A 244 2.71 -8.71 2.85
CA GLN A 244 1.57 -8.92 3.76
C GLN A 244 0.34 -9.49 3.04
N SER A 245 0.00 -8.94 1.89
CA SER A 245 -1.20 -9.29 1.11
C SER A 245 -1.04 -8.83 -0.34
N PRO A 246 -1.80 -9.39 -1.29
CA PRO A 246 -1.75 -8.93 -2.68
C PRO A 246 -2.24 -7.47 -2.79
N PRO A 247 -1.65 -6.63 -3.66
CA PRO A 247 -2.11 -5.25 -3.87
C PRO A 247 -3.57 -5.15 -4.32
N VAL A 248 -4.05 -6.18 -5.03
CA VAL A 248 -5.43 -6.30 -5.48
C VAL A 248 -6.00 -7.64 -4.99
N ALA A 249 -6.46 -7.67 -3.74
CA ALA A 249 -7.00 -8.86 -3.09
C ALA A 249 -8.43 -9.21 -3.52
N LEU A 250 -8.66 -9.40 -4.83
CA LEU A 250 -9.99 -9.69 -5.37
C LEU A 250 -10.22 -11.19 -5.64
N GLN A 251 -9.19 -11.90 -6.11
CA GLN A 251 -9.29 -13.32 -6.46
C GLN A 251 -9.03 -14.21 -5.23
N PRO A 252 -9.91 -15.19 -4.92
CA PRO A 252 -9.74 -16.08 -3.76
C PRO A 252 -8.46 -16.90 -3.77
N SER A 253 -8.07 -17.49 -4.91
CA SER A 253 -6.82 -18.25 -5.04
C SER A 253 -5.57 -17.41 -4.77
N LEU A 254 -5.52 -16.17 -5.26
CA LEU A 254 -4.41 -15.24 -5.02
C LEU A 254 -4.27 -14.92 -3.53
N GLY A 255 -5.38 -14.60 -2.85
CA GLY A 255 -5.39 -14.37 -1.40
C GLY A 255 -4.96 -15.63 -0.61
N HIS A 256 -5.40 -16.80 -1.04
CA HIS A 256 -5.04 -18.08 -0.43
C HIS A 256 -3.53 -18.37 -0.55
N TYR A 257 -2.94 -18.16 -1.73
CA TYR A 257 -1.51 -18.39 -1.95
C TYR A 257 -0.63 -17.49 -1.07
N PHE A 258 -1.00 -16.20 -0.95
CA PHE A 258 -0.34 -15.27 0.01
C PHE A 258 -0.43 -15.76 1.45
N ALA A 259 -1.62 -16.15 1.89
CA ALA A 259 -1.83 -16.64 3.25
C ALA A 259 -1.01 -17.90 3.55
N ARG A 260 -0.95 -18.85 2.59
CA ARG A 260 -0.17 -20.08 2.70
C ARG A 260 1.33 -19.79 2.85
N VAL A 261 1.91 -19.00 1.94
CA VAL A 261 3.34 -18.64 2.00
C VAL A 261 3.66 -17.93 3.32
N ASN A 262 2.80 -17.01 3.76
CA ASN A 262 3.01 -16.32 5.04
C ASN A 262 2.91 -17.25 6.26
N SER A 263 2.04 -18.27 6.24
CA SER A 263 1.98 -19.29 7.30
C SER A 263 3.24 -20.14 7.35
N GLU A 264 3.68 -20.67 6.20
CA GLU A 264 4.88 -21.51 6.11
C GLU A 264 6.15 -20.75 6.52
N TRP A 265 6.23 -19.44 6.24
CA TRP A 265 7.32 -18.59 6.74
C TRP A 265 7.30 -18.41 8.26
N ARG A 266 6.11 -18.20 8.87
CA ARG A 266 5.98 -18.10 10.34
C ARG A 266 6.40 -19.40 11.02
N GLU A 267 5.85 -20.52 10.55
CA GLU A 267 6.16 -21.86 11.05
C GLU A 267 7.64 -22.22 10.81
N GLY A 268 8.25 -21.72 9.73
CA GLY A 268 9.66 -21.96 9.39
C GLY A 268 10.66 -21.38 10.38
N TYR A 269 10.26 -20.44 11.24
CA TYR A 269 11.05 -19.88 12.34
C TYR A 269 10.70 -20.45 13.72
N GLU A 270 9.63 -21.24 13.84
CA GLU A 270 9.27 -21.88 15.10
C GLU A 270 10.24 -23.02 15.44
N VAL A 271 10.59 -23.13 16.73
CA VAL A 271 11.45 -24.21 17.22
C VAL A 271 10.64 -25.49 17.27
N GLN A 272 11.07 -26.51 16.53
CA GLN A 272 10.41 -27.81 16.58
C GLN A 272 10.71 -28.51 17.91
N THR A 273 9.67 -28.64 18.73
CA THR A 273 9.70 -29.35 20.01
C THR A 273 8.76 -30.54 19.97
N THR A 274 9.12 -31.62 20.67
CA THR A 274 8.20 -32.75 20.89
C THR A 274 7.08 -32.34 21.85
N ASN A 275 5.98 -33.12 21.91
CA ASN A 275 4.91 -32.95 22.91
C ASN A 275 5.40 -32.97 24.39
N THR A 276 6.66 -33.37 24.63
CA THR A 276 7.32 -33.38 25.95
C THR A 276 8.25 -32.18 26.17
N GLY A 277 8.29 -31.21 25.25
CA GLY A 277 9.13 -30.01 25.32
C GLY A 277 10.59 -30.21 24.90
N LYS A 278 10.99 -31.40 24.44
CA LYS A 278 12.37 -31.65 23.97
C LYS A 278 12.60 -31.08 22.57
N PHE A 279 13.71 -30.36 22.42
CA PHE A 279 14.24 -29.83 21.15
C PHE A 279 14.50 -30.96 20.14
N VAL A 280 13.95 -30.83 18.92
CA VAL A 280 14.11 -31.82 17.84
C VAL A 280 15.11 -31.33 16.80
N SER A 281 14.91 -30.12 16.28
CA SER A 281 15.78 -29.53 15.27
C SER A 281 15.66 -28.02 15.27
N SER A 282 16.70 -27.34 14.81
CA SER A 282 16.68 -25.90 14.56
C SER A 282 15.60 -25.54 13.53
N PRO A 283 15.05 -24.32 13.57
CA PRO A 283 14.07 -23.86 12.59
C PRO A 283 14.59 -24.00 11.15
N VAL A 284 13.71 -24.33 10.21
CA VAL A 284 14.08 -24.60 8.80
C VAL A 284 14.70 -23.36 8.15
N LEU A 285 14.26 -22.17 8.57
CA LEU A 285 14.69 -20.88 8.02
C LEU A 285 15.76 -20.18 8.87
N SER A 286 16.39 -20.86 9.84
CA SER A 286 17.38 -20.26 10.76
C SER A 286 18.57 -19.57 10.06
N ASP A 287 18.92 -20.05 8.88
CA ASP A 287 20.05 -19.52 8.11
C ASP A 287 19.61 -18.50 7.04
N VAL A 288 18.34 -18.15 6.95
CA VAL A 288 17.81 -17.26 5.90
C VAL A 288 17.58 -15.86 6.46
N VAL A 289 18.24 -14.88 5.85
CA VAL A 289 18.05 -13.45 6.13
C VAL A 289 17.24 -12.79 5.02
N VAL A 290 16.24 -11.99 5.37
CA VAL A 290 15.39 -11.24 4.43
C VAL A 290 15.41 -9.74 4.73
N VAL A 291 15.75 -8.92 3.74
CA VAL A 291 15.65 -7.46 3.84
C VAL A 291 14.69 -6.93 2.79
N SER A 292 13.74 -6.12 3.24
CA SER A 292 12.73 -5.49 2.38
C SER A 292 12.99 -4.00 2.25
N ILE A 293 13.12 -3.49 1.03
CA ILE A 293 13.26 -2.07 0.75
C ILE A 293 11.96 -1.57 0.08
N SER A 294 11.27 -0.59 0.68
CA SER A 294 10.08 0.02 0.08
C SER A 294 10.41 1.31 -0.68
N GLY A 295 9.62 1.62 -1.72
CA GLY A 295 9.70 2.89 -2.44
C GLY A 295 9.06 4.09 -1.73
N ALA A 296 8.52 3.88 -0.51
CA ALA A 296 7.83 4.88 0.31
C ALA A 296 6.54 5.45 -0.34
N TYR A 297 6.18 6.69 0.00
CA TYR A 297 4.86 7.24 -0.30
C TYR A 297 4.53 7.46 -1.78
N ASN A 298 5.51 7.51 -2.68
CA ASN A 298 5.30 7.63 -4.13
C ASN A 298 5.06 6.27 -4.80
N ASP A 299 5.29 5.16 -4.08
CA ASP A 299 4.89 3.84 -4.53
C ASP A 299 3.40 3.62 -4.24
N TYR A 300 2.55 3.94 -5.24
CA TYR A 300 1.10 3.74 -5.13
C TYR A 300 0.65 2.29 -5.29
N GLN A 301 1.52 1.41 -5.83
CA GLN A 301 1.18 0.00 -6.05
C GLN A 301 1.48 -0.83 -4.81
N VAL A 302 2.67 -0.65 -4.22
CA VAL A 302 3.14 -1.40 -3.06
C VAL A 302 3.60 -0.42 -1.98
N ARG A 303 2.62 -0.02 -1.18
CA ARG A 303 2.80 0.88 -0.02
C ARG A 303 3.63 0.20 1.07
N SER A 304 4.28 0.96 1.93
CA SER A 304 5.20 0.44 2.95
C SER A 304 4.57 -0.61 3.87
N LYS A 305 3.27 -0.48 4.20
CA LYS A 305 2.57 -1.51 4.98
C LYS A 305 2.52 -2.87 4.27
N LEU A 306 2.32 -2.89 2.95
CA LEU A 306 2.36 -4.14 2.17
C LEU A 306 3.78 -4.71 2.10
N ALA A 307 4.79 -3.84 2.06
CA ALA A 307 6.21 -4.23 2.01
C ALA A 307 6.82 -4.61 3.37
N SER A 308 6.06 -4.50 4.45
CA SER A 308 6.51 -4.88 5.79
C SER A 308 6.66 -6.40 5.95
N LEU A 309 7.67 -6.82 6.71
CA LEU A 309 7.90 -8.21 7.12
C LEU A 309 7.32 -8.54 8.51
N ASP A 310 6.59 -7.60 9.12
CA ASP A 310 6.01 -7.78 10.46
C ASP A 310 5.16 -9.04 10.54
N ASN A 311 5.31 -9.79 11.64
CA ASN A 311 4.64 -11.07 11.86
C ASN A 311 4.91 -12.13 10.78
N ILE A 312 5.92 -11.97 9.94
CA ILE A 312 6.32 -12.95 8.91
C ILE A 312 7.75 -13.40 9.16
N VAL A 313 8.66 -12.44 9.32
CA VAL A 313 10.09 -12.69 9.61
C VAL A 313 10.41 -12.06 10.96
N PRO A 314 11.06 -12.78 11.88
CA PRO A 314 11.46 -12.19 13.16
C PRO A 314 12.55 -11.13 12.95
N PRO A 315 12.62 -10.07 13.79
CA PRO A 315 13.64 -9.02 13.69
C PRO A 315 15.08 -9.53 13.69
N THR A 316 15.33 -10.70 14.29
CA THR A 316 16.64 -11.37 14.33
C THR A 316 17.10 -11.94 12.98
N HIS A 317 16.21 -12.01 11.99
CA HIS A 317 16.48 -12.59 10.66
C HIS A 317 16.04 -11.66 9.51
N GLY A 318 15.58 -10.45 9.80
CA GLY A 318 15.18 -9.53 8.75
C GLY A 318 14.61 -8.21 9.24
N PHE A 319 14.60 -7.23 8.36
CA PHE A 319 13.97 -5.93 8.59
C PHE A 319 13.46 -5.31 7.30
N MET A 320 12.57 -4.32 7.44
CA MET A 320 12.09 -3.48 6.36
C MET A 320 12.66 -2.06 6.52
N ILE A 321 13.07 -1.44 5.42
CA ILE A 321 13.55 -0.07 5.38
C ILE A 321 12.92 0.69 4.21
N SER A 322 12.45 1.91 4.47
CA SER A 322 11.98 2.82 3.42
C SER A 322 13.15 3.46 2.69
N SER A 323 13.04 3.65 1.37
CA SER A 323 14.02 4.39 0.57
C SER A 323 14.25 5.83 1.05
N THR A 324 13.27 6.42 1.76
CA THR A 324 13.42 7.74 2.40
C THR A 324 14.28 7.73 3.67
N ALA A 325 14.39 6.57 4.33
CA ALA A 325 15.20 6.36 5.53
C ALA A 325 16.57 5.75 5.21
N MET A 326 16.76 5.25 3.98
CA MET A 326 18.01 4.66 3.51
C MET A 326 19.13 5.69 3.44
N LYS A 327 20.29 5.30 3.96
CA LYS A 327 21.53 6.06 3.83
C LYS A 327 21.85 6.31 2.36
N ASN A 328 22.27 7.53 2.02
CA ASN A 328 22.64 7.96 0.67
C ASN A 328 21.49 8.00 -0.36
N VAL A 329 20.25 7.69 0.06
CA VAL A 329 19.07 7.68 -0.82
C VAL A 329 18.10 8.81 -0.49
N TRP A 330 17.50 8.80 0.71
CA TRP A 330 16.55 9.82 1.20
C TRP A 330 15.46 10.28 0.22
N LEU A 331 15.01 9.41 -0.67
CA LEU A 331 14.06 9.74 -1.72
C LEU A 331 12.92 8.74 -1.74
N SER A 332 11.71 9.26 -1.88
CA SER A 332 10.52 8.48 -2.20
C SER A 332 10.44 8.29 -3.71
N MET A 333 10.03 7.12 -4.17
CA MET A 333 10.13 6.71 -5.56
C MET A 333 8.89 5.96 -6.02
N GLU A 334 8.55 6.15 -7.29
CA GLU A 334 7.51 5.36 -7.94
C GLU A 334 7.88 3.88 -7.98
N HIS A 335 6.88 3.02 -8.12
CA HIS A 335 7.02 1.56 -8.02
C HIS A 335 8.12 0.95 -8.90
N GLN A 336 8.29 1.46 -10.13
CA GLN A 336 9.32 0.99 -11.04
C GLN A 336 10.64 1.75 -10.89
N ALA A 337 10.60 2.99 -10.40
CA ALA A 337 11.78 3.84 -10.28
C ALA A 337 12.83 3.27 -9.31
N ILE A 338 12.41 2.45 -8.35
CA ILE A 338 13.32 1.70 -7.47
C ILE A 338 14.35 0.86 -8.23
N MET A 339 14.06 0.43 -9.46
CA MET A 339 14.97 -0.41 -10.24
C MET A 339 16.07 0.37 -10.97
N TRP A 340 15.90 1.67 -11.21
CA TRP A 340 16.88 2.47 -11.96
C TRP A 340 17.35 3.72 -11.22
N CYS A 341 16.84 3.94 -10.01
CA CYS A 341 17.19 5.12 -9.25
C CYS A 341 18.64 5.05 -8.77
N ASN A 342 19.52 5.89 -9.32
CA ASN A 342 20.96 5.74 -9.15
C ASN A 342 21.39 5.72 -7.69
N GLN A 343 20.88 6.63 -6.86
CA GLN A 343 21.18 6.68 -5.44
C GLN A 343 20.92 5.34 -4.74
N LEU A 344 19.76 4.71 -5.00
CA LEU A 344 19.38 3.44 -4.39
C LEU A 344 20.13 2.26 -5.02
N VAL A 345 20.23 2.22 -6.35
CA VAL A 345 20.90 1.14 -7.09
C VAL A 345 22.36 1.03 -6.67
N VAL A 346 23.06 2.16 -6.52
CA VAL A 346 24.45 2.19 -6.07
C VAL A 346 24.55 1.69 -4.62
N GLN A 347 23.69 2.17 -3.72
CA GLN A 347 23.70 1.75 -2.31
C GLN A 347 23.45 0.24 -2.16
N VAL A 348 22.48 -0.30 -2.91
CA VAL A 348 22.16 -1.74 -2.92
C VAL A 348 23.34 -2.56 -3.48
N SER A 349 23.94 -2.11 -4.58
CA SER A 349 25.06 -2.83 -5.22
C SER A 349 26.26 -2.96 -4.28
N HIS A 350 26.65 -1.86 -3.62
CA HIS A 350 27.70 -1.90 -2.61
C HIS A 350 27.33 -2.76 -1.40
N THR A 351 26.07 -2.73 -0.97
CA THR A 351 25.60 -3.56 0.15
C THR A 351 25.77 -5.05 -0.15
N LEU A 352 25.38 -5.50 -1.35
CA LEU A 352 25.49 -6.91 -1.75
C LEU A 352 26.95 -7.36 -1.89
N LEU A 353 27.83 -6.49 -2.41
CA LEU A 353 29.27 -6.77 -2.49
C LEU A 353 29.92 -6.91 -1.10
N SER A 354 29.46 -6.14 -0.11
CA SER A 354 29.95 -6.20 1.28
C SER A 354 29.51 -7.46 2.04
N LEU A 355 28.58 -8.26 1.50
CA LEU A 355 28.18 -9.54 2.09
C LEU A 355 29.16 -10.68 1.80
N ILE A 356 30.19 -10.43 0.99
CA ILE A 356 31.15 -11.45 0.57
C ILE A 356 32.34 -11.46 1.52
N ASP A 357 32.63 -12.62 2.10
CA ASP A 357 33.79 -12.83 2.94
C ASP A 357 35.08 -12.76 2.11
N ALA A 358 35.96 -11.82 2.46
CA ALA A 358 37.22 -11.59 1.78
C ALA A 358 38.16 -12.82 1.81
N ARG A 359 38.06 -13.68 2.83
CA ARG A 359 38.92 -14.87 2.99
C ARG A 359 38.47 -16.03 2.10
N THR A 360 37.17 -16.25 2.01
CA THR A 360 36.59 -17.43 1.34
C THR A 360 36.09 -17.13 -0.08
N GLY A 361 35.82 -15.86 -0.39
CA GLY A 361 35.18 -15.42 -1.63
C GLY A 361 33.73 -15.90 -1.76
N GLN A 362 33.08 -16.24 -0.65
CA GLN A 362 31.70 -16.71 -0.57
C GLN A 362 30.88 -15.74 0.29
N PRO A 363 29.53 -15.76 0.18
CA PRO A 363 28.68 -15.03 1.12
C PRO A 363 28.99 -15.42 2.56
N LEU A 364 28.93 -14.46 3.48
CA LEU A 364 29.08 -14.69 4.92
C LEU A 364 28.15 -15.81 5.40
N SER A 365 28.66 -16.78 6.16
CA SER A 365 27.87 -17.96 6.58
C SER A 365 26.93 -17.70 7.76
N ASP A 366 27.29 -16.77 8.65
CA ASP A 366 26.55 -16.42 9.87
C ASP A 366 25.40 -15.43 9.56
N SER A 367 24.18 -15.76 10.00
CA SER A 367 22.99 -14.94 9.77
C SER A 367 23.04 -13.59 10.50
N GLN A 368 23.57 -13.55 11.73
CA GLN A 368 23.69 -12.30 12.49
C GLN A 368 24.67 -11.35 11.82
N LYS A 369 25.84 -11.84 11.39
CA LYS A 369 26.83 -11.03 10.66
C LYS A 369 26.27 -10.48 9.35
N ARG A 370 25.49 -11.27 8.59
CA ARG A 370 24.83 -10.77 7.37
C ARG A 370 23.84 -9.66 7.68
N LEU A 371 23.01 -9.85 8.71
CA LEU A 371 22.02 -8.87 9.14
C LEU A 371 22.67 -7.56 9.61
N GLU A 372 23.74 -7.64 10.38
CA GLU A 372 24.52 -6.48 10.83
C GLU A 372 25.13 -5.70 9.65
N VAL A 373 25.72 -6.39 8.66
CA VAL A 373 26.24 -5.74 7.44
C VAL A 373 25.13 -5.04 6.67
N LEU A 374 23.98 -5.71 6.48
CA LEU A 374 22.80 -5.13 5.84
C LEU A 374 22.30 -3.89 6.58
N ALA A 375 22.16 -3.98 7.91
CA ALA A 375 21.72 -2.87 8.74
C ALA A 375 22.69 -1.68 8.67
N ARG A 376 24.01 -1.92 8.79
CA ARG A 376 25.05 -0.87 8.77
C ARG A 376 25.17 -0.20 7.41
N MET A 377 24.97 -0.95 6.32
CA MET A 377 25.02 -0.41 4.97
C MET A 377 23.75 0.35 4.60
N LEU A 378 22.56 -0.07 5.06
CA LEU A 378 21.29 0.51 4.61
C LEU A 378 20.74 1.60 5.56
N HIS A 379 20.90 1.44 6.88
CA HIS A 379 20.39 2.43 7.84
C HIS A 379 21.23 3.71 7.84
N SER A 380 20.54 4.85 7.91
CA SER A 380 21.16 6.18 7.96
C SER A 380 21.69 6.59 9.35
N GLY A 381 21.62 5.70 10.37
CA GLY A 381 21.95 6.03 11.78
C GLY A 381 20.93 6.97 12.46
N ILE A 382 20.01 7.52 11.68
CA ILE A 382 19.05 8.53 12.08
C ILE A 382 17.97 7.97 13.03
N SER A 383 17.42 6.79 12.74
CA SER A 383 16.26 6.25 13.49
C SER A 383 16.54 6.02 14.98
N HIS A 384 17.72 5.53 15.34
CA HIS A 384 18.10 5.29 16.73
C HIS A 384 18.30 6.61 17.50
N ASN A 385 18.98 7.58 16.89
CA ASN A 385 19.21 8.90 17.50
C ASN A 385 17.92 9.74 17.51
N PHE A 386 17.01 9.55 16.56
CA PHE A 386 15.70 10.21 16.56
C PHE A 386 14.83 9.72 17.73
N ASN A 387 14.87 8.42 18.08
CA ASN A 387 14.22 7.90 19.29
C ASN A 387 14.84 8.45 20.60
N GLN A 388 16.11 8.87 20.57
CA GLN A 388 16.73 9.61 21.68
C GLN A 388 16.40 11.11 21.65
N MET A 389 16.30 11.72 20.45
CA MET A 389 15.83 13.10 20.23
C MET A 389 14.34 13.25 20.61
N MET A 390 13.57 12.16 20.53
CA MET A 390 12.15 12.06 20.81
C MET A 390 11.89 10.82 21.66
N PRO A 391 11.80 10.94 23.00
CA PRO A 391 11.24 9.87 23.80
C PRO A 391 9.77 9.67 23.39
N LEU A 392 9.51 8.71 22.50
CA LEU A 392 8.18 8.23 22.20
C LEU A 392 7.59 7.62 23.49
N PRO A 393 6.29 7.78 23.78
CA PRO A 393 5.65 7.09 24.88
C PRO A 393 5.86 5.58 24.69
N SER A 394 6.64 5.00 25.58
CA SER A 394 7.20 3.65 25.49
C SER A 394 6.17 2.57 25.17
N SER A 395 6.52 1.68 24.23
CA SER A 395 5.99 0.33 24.21
C SER A 395 6.48 -0.36 25.48
N LYS A 396 5.59 -0.48 26.48
CA LYS A 396 5.77 -1.44 27.56
C LYS A 396 5.66 -2.86 27.00
N GLN A 397 6.74 -3.39 26.41
CA GLN A 397 6.97 -4.82 26.42
C GLN A 397 7.96 -5.11 27.55
N SER A 398 7.41 -5.30 28.75
CA SER A 398 8.17 -5.86 29.86
C SER A 398 8.43 -7.33 29.58
N THR A 399 9.62 -7.67 29.12
CA THR A 399 10.21 -8.98 29.44
C THR A 399 10.76 -8.89 30.85
N ASN A 400 9.90 -9.14 31.83
CA ASN A 400 10.32 -9.33 33.23
C ASN A 400 11.11 -10.64 33.33
N ASN A 401 12.44 -10.57 33.24
CA ASN A 401 13.32 -11.59 33.79
C ASN A 401 13.79 -11.10 35.17
N PRO A 402 13.57 -11.85 36.26
CA PRO A 402 13.98 -11.44 37.59
C PRO A 402 15.50 -11.55 37.71
N VAL A 403 16.20 -10.41 37.74
CA VAL A 403 17.63 -10.34 38.02
C VAL A 403 17.86 -10.61 39.50
N GLN A 404 18.50 -11.74 39.80
CA GLN A 404 19.07 -12.04 41.10
C GLN A 404 20.16 -11.03 41.44
N ASN A 405 20.04 -10.41 42.61
CA ASN A 405 21.04 -9.53 43.19
C ASN A 405 22.32 -10.30 43.52
N THR A 406 23.38 -10.09 42.73
CA THR A 406 24.75 -10.30 43.17
C THR A 406 25.53 -9.00 42.99
N LYS A 407 25.89 -8.39 44.11
CA LYS A 407 26.86 -7.31 44.21
C LYS A 407 28.20 -7.86 43.73
N ASP A 408 28.76 -7.31 42.66
CA ASP A 408 30.20 -7.23 42.47
C ASP A 408 30.57 -5.99 41.65
N GLY A 409 31.55 -5.25 42.16
CA GLY A 409 32.02 -3.99 41.59
C GLY A 409 32.81 -4.23 40.32
N SER A 410 32.34 -3.64 39.22
CA SER A 410 33.09 -3.48 37.98
C SER A 410 32.72 -2.12 37.41
N ALA A 411 33.73 -1.24 37.30
CA ALA A 411 33.58 0.08 36.72
C ALA A 411 33.12 -0.05 35.26
N SER A 412 31.99 0.59 34.92
CA SER A 412 31.46 0.69 33.56
C SER A 412 32.52 1.27 32.62
N GLN A 413 33.13 0.41 31.79
CA GLN A 413 34.00 0.85 30.72
C GLN A 413 33.14 1.53 29.63
N MET A 414 33.32 2.84 29.47
CA MET A 414 32.79 3.63 28.36
C MET A 414 33.22 3.01 27.01
N PRO A 415 32.33 2.86 26.02
CA PRO A 415 32.70 2.39 24.69
C PRO A 415 33.68 3.39 24.03
N ARG A 416 34.81 2.90 23.50
CA ARG A 416 35.78 3.71 22.76
C ARG A 416 35.11 4.35 21.52
N SER A 417 35.11 5.68 21.45
CA SER A 417 34.58 6.44 20.32
C SER A 417 35.45 6.28 19.06
N VAL A 418 34.81 6.21 17.90
CA VAL A 418 35.48 6.24 16.59
C VAL A 418 35.98 7.67 16.36
N THR A 419 37.28 7.90 16.45
CA THR A 419 37.93 9.21 16.27
C THR A 419 37.91 9.65 14.81
N CYS A 420 37.73 10.95 14.57
CA CYS A 420 37.81 11.53 13.23
C CYS A 420 39.23 11.35 12.64
N PRO A 421 39.37 11.17 11.32
CA PRO A 421 40.68 10.97 10.68
C PRO A 421 41.63 12.15 10.94
N HIS A 422 42.91 11.85 11.17
CA HIS A 422 43.95 12.83 11.53
C HIS A 422 44.43 13.71 10.36
N ASN A 423 43.91 13.48 9.15
CA ASN A 423 44.46 14.01 7.90
C ASN A 423 44.22 15.53 7.70
N ILE A 424 43.46 16.17 8.58
CA ILE A 424 43.15 17.61 8.53
C ILE A 424 43.85 18.27 9.70
N HIS A 425 44.69 19.27 9.42
CA HIS A 425 45.42 20.02 10.45
C HIS A 425 44.49 21.03 11.10
N TRP A 426 44.03 20.72 12.32
CA TRP A 426 43.27 21.65 13.15
C TRP A 426 44.25 22.54 13.92
N ASN A 427 43.97 23.83 14.04
CA ASN A 427 44.87 24.73 14.78
C ASN A 427 44.86 24.36 16.27
N ASP A 428 46.00 23.93 16.80
CA ASP A 428 46.24 23.68 18.23
C ASP A 428 46.57 24.97 19.01
N GLY A 429 46.57 26.13 18.32
CA GLY A 429 47.09 27.38 18.84
C GLY A 429 46.17 28.14 19.81
N GLY A 430 46.56 28.17 21.09
CA GLY A 430 46.38 29.26 22.05
C GLY A 430 44.94 29.66 22.46
N LEU A 431 44.64 29.55 23.77
CA LEU A 431 43.41 29.99 24.44
C LEU A 431 42.96 31.43 24.09
N ASP A 432 43.87 32.30 23.65
CA ASP A 432 43.61 33.71 23.33
C ASP A 432 42.71 33.94 22.11
N ARG A 433 42.37 32.89 21.34
CA ARG A 433 41.45 32.97 20.17
C ARG A 433 40.09 32.29 20.38
N ASP A 434 39.86 31.72 21.56
CA ASP A 434 38.66 30.96 21.88
C ASP A 434 37.51 31.88 22.34
N LEU A 435 36.28 31.56 21.91
CA LEU A 435 35.07 32.29 22.27
C LEU A 435 34.32 31.53 23.38
N TYR A 436 34.23 32.13 24.57
CA TYR A 436 33.41 31.59 25.67
C TYR A 436 31.98 32.08 25.54
N ILE A 437 31.06 31.18 25.22
CA ILE A 437 29.65 31.50 25.02
C ILE A 437 28.93 31.38 26.36
N GLN A 438 28.25 32.46 26.76
CA GLN A 438 27.54 32.57 28.04
C GLN A 438 26.01 32.58 27.89
N ILE A 439 25.52 32.66 26.66
CA ILE A 439 24.10 32.60 26.31
C ILE A 439 23.75 31.19 25.84
N ASN A 440 22.46 30.85 25.88
CA ASN A 440 21.97 29.51 25.54
C ASN A 440 22.02 29.20 24.04
N GLU A 441 22.30 30.20 23.20
CA GLU A 441 22.39 30.10 21.75
C GLU A 441 23.83 30.32 21.29
N VAL A 442 24.29 29.50 20.35
CA VAL A 442 25.62 29.58 19.77
C VAL A 442 25.53 29.67 18.26
N THR A 443 26.18 30.69 17.71
CA THR A 443 26.28 30.89 16.26
C THR A 443 27.72 30.71 15.82
N VAL A 444 27.88 29.90 14.78
CA VAL A 444 29.15 29.61 14.16
C VAL A 444 29.16 30.27 12.80
N LEU A 445 29.99 31.29 12.64
CA LEU A 445 30.11 32.03 11.39
C LEU A 445 31.09 31.35 10.45
N ALA A 446 30.87 31.52 9.15
CA ALA A 446 31.81 31.06 8.13
C ALA A 446 33.20 31.66 8.34
N MET A 447 34.24 30.81 8.28
CA MET A 447 35.65 31.22 8.16
C MET A 447 36.28 31.95 9.33
N ASP A 448 35.66 32.00 10.50
CA ASP A 448 36.30 32.68 11.64
C ASP A 448 37.40 31.83 12.32
N GLY A 449 37.37 30.51 12.11
CA GLY A 449 38.37 29.56 12.61
C GLY A 449 38.50 29.51 14.14
N ARG A 450 37.53 30.06 14.88
CA ARG A 450 37.58 30.15 16.36
C ARG A 450 36.92 28.94 17.01
N ARG A 451 37.44 28.48 18.14
CA ARG A 451 36.77 27.44 18.94
C ARG A 451 35.78 28.10 19.90
N ARG A 452 34.59 27.51 20.05
CA ARG A 452 33.57 27.95 21.03
C ARG A 452 33.63 27.05 22.24
N TRP A 453 33.63 27.63 23.43
CA TRP A 453 33.53 26.94 24.70
C TRP A 453 32.17 27.22 25.34
N LEU A 454 31.46 26.14 25.67
CA LEU A 454 30.13 26.16 26.27
C LEU A 454 30.21 25.44 27.62
N ASP A 455 29.86 26.12 28.72
CA ASP A 455 29.72 25.47 30.04
C ASP A 455 28.35 24.79 30.11
N ILE A 456 28.35 23.47 29.94
CA ILE A 456 27.15 22.65 29.82
C ILE A 456 26.32 22.70 31.11
N GLN A 457 26.98 22.72 32.27
CA GLN A 457 26.28 22.75 33.56
C GLN A 457 25.58 24.09 33.79
N LYS A 458 26.23 25.19 33.39
CA LYS A 458 25.65 26.52 33.48
C LYS A 458 24.53 26.73 32.47
N LEU A 459 24.76 26.40 31.20
CA LEU A 459 23.81 26.61 30.11
C LEU A 459 22.63 25.62 30.13
N GLY A 460 22.86 24.41 30.63
CA GLY A 460 21.84 23.37 30.81
C GLY A 460 20.99 23.51 32.08
N SER A 461 21.19 24.58 32.86
CA SER A 461 20.39 24.87 34.06
C SER A 461 18.96 25.34 33.70
N ASN A 462 18.07 25.45 34.69
CA ASN A 462 16.66 25.88 34.50
C ASN A 462 15.84 25.01 33.52
N GLY A 463 16.07 23.70 33.49
CA GLY A 463 15.29 22.76 32.67
C GLY A 463 15.76 22.65 31.21
N LYS A 464 16.79 23.39 30.79
CA LYS A 464 17.36 23.35 29.43
C LYS A 464 18.39 22.23 29.24
N SER A 465 18.03 21.03 29.66
CA SER A 465 18.95 19.89 29.78
C SER A 465 19.35 19.24 28.45
N HIS A 466 18.91 19.78 27.31
CA HIS A 466 19.18 19.25 25.98
C HIS A 466 19.94 20.27 25.14
N PHE A 467 20.85 19.78 24.30
CA PHE A 467 21.58 20.60 23.33
C PHE A 467 21.36 20.08 21.91
N VAL A 468 20.99 20.97 21.01
CA VAL A 468 20.88 20.69 19.58
C VAL A 468 21.81 21.62 18.81
N LEU A 469 22.46 21.11 17.75
CA LEU A 469 23.28 21.89 16.83
C LEU A 469 22.94 21.49 15.40
N VAL A 470 22.54 22.47 14.60
CA VAL A 470 22.21 22.32 13.18
C VAL A 470 23.30 23.01 12.37
N THR A 471 23.86 22.33 11.37
CA THR A 471 24.99 22.86 10.60
C THR A 471 24.96 22.45 9.14
N ASN A 472 25.50 23.32 8.29
CA ASN A 472 25.83 23.03 6.89
C ASN A 472 27.31 22.63 6.69
N LEU A 473 28.07 22.50 7.78
CA LEU A 473 29.47 22.04 7.77
C LEU A 473 29.53 20.52 7.82
N GLU A 474 30.44 19.96 7.04
CA GLU A 474 30.66 18.51 7.03
C GLU A 474 31.33 18.05 8.35
N PRO A 475 30.80 17.02 9.04
CA PRO A 475 31.41 16.44 10.23
C PRO A 475 32.85 15.97 9.99
N CYS A 476 33.71 16.13 11.00
CA CYS A 476 35.15 15.80 11.01
C CYS A 476 36.04 16.62 10.07
N SER A 477 35.53 17.15 8.96
CA SER A 477 36.28 17.94 7.98
C SER A 477 36.03 19.44 8.09
N GLY A 478 34.79 19.85 8.32
CA GLY A 478 34.37 21.23 8.52
C GLY A 478 34.15 21.59 9.99
N ILE A 479 33.63 20.65 10.79
CA ILE A 479 33.30 20.87 12.21
C ILE A 479 33.72 19.69 13.10
N ARG A 480 34.15 19.98 14.33
CA ARG A 480 34.46 18.98 15.37
C ARG A 480 33.89 19.36 16.73
N LEU A 481 33.43 18.35 17.46
CA LEU A 481 32.79 18.47 18.76
C LEU A 481 33.52 17.62 19.80
N HIS A 482 33.85 18.23 20.94
CA HIS A 482 34.48 17.52 22.07
C HIS A 482 33.77 17.81 23.39
N LEU A 483 33.58 16.76 24.19
CA LEU A 483 33.11 16.85 25.57
C LEU A 483 34.29 16.77 26.54
N TRP A 484 34.34 17.72 27.47
CA TRP A 484 35.40 17.88 28.47
C TRP A 484 34.88 17.55 29.86
N PRO A 485 35.53 16.65 30.62
CA PRO A 485 35.04 16.16 31.91
C PRO A 485 35.06 17.23 33.00
N VAL A 486 34.24 17.03 34.04
CA VAL A 486 34.28 17.86 35.26
C VAL A 486 35.63 17.66 35.97
N LYS A 487 36.37 18.75 36.23
CA LYS A 487 37.57 18.68 37.08
C LYS A 487 37.16 18.36 38.52
N GLY A 488 37.40 17.12 38.96
CA GLY A 488 37.15 16.67 40.34
C GLY A 488 37.97 15.44 40.74
N LYS A 489 38.47 15.45 41.99
CA LYS A 489 39.46 14.55 42.62
C LYS A 489 39.18 13.05 42.39
N SER A 490 39.82 12.42 41.40
CA SER A 490 39.92 10.95 41.32
C SER A 490 41.37 10.52 41.11
N THR A 491 41.78 9.51 41.87
CA THR A 491 43.13 8.93 41.99
C THR A 491 43.56 8.12 40.76
N SER A 492 43.38 8.66 39.55
CA SER A 492 43.82 8.03 38.30
C SER A 492 44.84 8.92 37.57
N SER A 493 46.02 8.37 37.34
CA SER A 493 47.24 9.02 36.83
C SER A 493 47.25 9.32 35.32
N LEU A 494 46.10 9.47 34.67
CA LEU A 494 46.00 9.72 33.23
C LEU A 494 45.92 11.24 32.92
N PRO A 495 46.66 11.75 31.92
CA PRO A 495 46.63 13.16 31.50
C PRO A 495 45.21 13.64 31.14
N LEU A 496 44.92 14.93 31.37
CA LEU A 496 43.62 15.55 31.06
C LEU A 496 43.22 15.44 29.57
N ASN A 497 44.18 15.34 28.65
CA ASN A 497 43.92 15.21 27.21
C ASN A 497 43.37 13.82 26.81
N ASP A 498 43.66 12.76 27.57
CA ASP A 498 43.15 11.40 27.29
C ASP A 498 41.72 11.18 27.79
N LYS A 499 41.13 12.16 28.50
CA LYS A 499 39.75 12.12 29.02
C LYS A 499 38.75 12.92 28.19
N VAL A 500 39.21 13.58 27.13
CA VAL A 500 38.36 14.33 26.20
C VAL A 500 37.71 13.34 25.24
N VAL A 501 36.39 13.38 25.13
CA VAL A 501 35.64 12.49 24.24
C VAL A 501 35.26 13.27 22.98
N GLU A 502 35.78 12.85 21.83
CA GLU A 502 35.29 13.33 20.53
C GLU A 502 33.91 12.73 20.26
N VAL A 503 32.93 13.59 20.04
CA VAL A 503 31.53 13.21 19.76
C VAL A 503 31.08 13.62 18.36
N THR A 504 32.00 14.13 17.54
CA THR A 504 31.74 14.53 16.15
C THR A 504 31.12 13.40 15.32
N SER A 505 31.51 12.14 15.57
CA SER A 505 30.97 10.98 14.85
C SER A 505 29.48 10.72 15.16
N LYS A 506 28.95 11.21 16.29
CA LYS A 506 27.52 11.12 16.63
C LYS A 506 26.66 12.11 15.82
N MET A 507 27.27 13.03 15.05
CA MET A 507 26.52 13.95 14.18
C MET A 507 25.74 13.17 13.12
N MET A 508 24.46 13.50 12.99
CA MET A 508 23.53 12.90 12.06
C MET A 508 23.55 13.65 10.73
N HIS A 509 23.91 12.99 9.64
CA HIS A 509 23.80 13.56 8.31
C HIS A 509 22.35 13.62 7.83
N ILE A 510 21.98 14.72 7.19
CA ILE A 510 20.68 14.91 6.55
C ILE A 510 20.88 15.36 5.10
N PRO A 511 19.97 14.99 4.18
CA PRO A 511 20.02 15.46 2.80
C PRO A 511 19.89 16.98 2.76
N SER A 512 20.93 17.67 2.32
CA SER A 512 20.88 19.09 1.98
C SER A 512 20.45 19.23 0.53
N GLY A 513 19.42 20.04 0.26
CA GLY A 513 19.07 20.42 -1.12
C GLY A 513 20.25 21.11 -1.84
N PRO A 514 20.20 21.28 -3.18
CA PRO A 514 21.28 21.92 -3.92
C PRO A 514 21.55 23.32 -3.36
N ALA A 515 22.83 23.61 -3.11
CA ALA A 515 23.23 24.94 -2.67
C ALA A 515 22.80 25.98 -3.71
N PRO A 516 22.30 27.15 -3.30
CA PRO A 516 21.93 28.23 -4.22
C PRO A 516 23.10 28.56 -5.16
N ARG A 517 22.84 28.62 -6.46
CA ARG A 517 23.88 28.97 -7.44
C ARG A 517 24.37 30.38 -7.16
N GLN A 518 25.68 30.53 -6.99
CA GLN A 518 26.28 31.86 -6.89
C GLN A 518 26.33 32.50 -8.28
N PRO A 519 25.66 33.64 -8.51
CA PRO A 519 25.74 34.35 -9.77
C PRO A 519 27.17 34.87 -10.04
N GLU A 520 27.91 35.24 -8.99
CA GLU A 520 29.33 35.61 -9.06
C GLU A 520 30.13 34.90 -7.94
N PRO A 521 31.37 34.43 -8.22
CA PRO A 521 32.24 33.85 -7.20
C PRO A 521 32.46 34.83 -6.02
N GLY A 522 32.02 34.44 -4.82
CA GLY A 522 32.17 35.26 -3.61
C GLY A 522 31.02 36.23 -3.33
N SER A 523 29.99 36.31 -4.18
CA SER A 523 28.76 37.07 -3.88
C SER A 523 27.98 36.47 -2.71
N GLN A 524 27.21 37.28 -1.99
CA GLN A 524 26.25 36.77 -0.99
C GLN A 524 25.14 36.01 -1.70
N THR A 525 24.95 34.75 -1.32
CA THR A 525 23.82 33.93 -1.76
C THR A 525 22.93 33.56 -0.59
N GLU A 526 21.72 33.08 -0.88
CA GLU A 526 20.86 32.45 0.12
C GLU A 526 21.65 31.37 0.88
N GLN A 527 21.39 31.24 2.19
CA GLN A 527 22.06 30.22 3.00
C GLN A 527 21.73 28.83 2.46
N PRO A 528 22.72 27.92 2.34
CA PRO A 528 22.43 26.55 1.97
C PRO A 528 21.67 25.85 3.12
N PRO A 529 20.80 24.88 2.81
CA PRO A 529 20.16 24.06 3.82
C PRO A 529 21.17 23.38 4.74
N PRO A 530 20.80 23.12 6.00
CA PRO A 530 21.57 22.26 6.88
C PRO A 530 21.85 20.88 6.26
N SER A 531 23.04 20.34 6.52
CA SER A 531 23.51 19.04 6.04
C SER A 531 23.80 18.06 7.19
N ALA A 532 23.85 18.55 8.44
CA ALA A 532 24.01 17.72 9.61
C ALA A 532 23.31 18.31 10.84
N VAL A 533 22.89 17.42 11.75
CA VAL A 533 22.25 17.74 13.03
C VAL A 533 22.96 16.95 14.12
N PHE A 534 23.18 17.58 15.26
CA PHE A 534 23.77 16.95 16.44
C PHE A 534 22.89 17.18 17.64
N TRP A 535 22.76 16.15 18.48
CA TRP A 535 21.90 16.19 19.65
C TRP A 535 22.59 15.54 20.83
N LEU A 536 22.42 16.14 22.00
CA LEU A 536 22.87 15.59 23.28
C LEU A 536 21.72 15.65 24.28
N GLY A 537 21.39 14.49 24.85
CA GLY A 537 20.51 14.39 26.01
C GLY A 537 21.25 14.60 27.33
N PRO A 538 20.52 14.64 28.45
CA PRO A 538 21.11 14.75 29.79
C PRO A 538 22.05 13.59 30.11
N GLU A 539 21.73 12.37 29.65
CA GLU A 539 22.55 11.17 29.85
C GLU A 539 23.91 11.28 29.12
N ASP A 540 23.93 11.80 27.89
CA ASP A 540 25.17 11.96 27.12
C ASP A 540 26.11 13.03 27.72
N MET A 541 25.53 14.02 28.41
CA MET A 541 26.27 15.12 29.03
C MET A 541 26.68 14.83 30.47
N HIS A 542 26.21 13.73 31.05
CA HIS A 542 26.51 13.34 32.42
C HIS A 542 28.02 13.09 32.61
N GLY A 543 28.61 13.70 33.64
CA GLY A 543 30.04 13.61 33.92
C GLY A 543 30.93 14.61 33.17
N PHE A 544 30.36 15.42 32.27
CA PHE A 544 31.06 16.47 31.52
C PHE A 544 30.73 17.88 32.02
N ARG A 545 31.65 18.82 31.80
CA ARG A 545 31.50 20.25 32.15
C ARG A 545 31.44 21.16 30.94
N PHE A 546 32.29 20.92 29.94
CA PHE A 546 32.36 21.80 28.76
C PHE A 546 32.11 21.04 27.47
N LEU A 547 31.42 21.69 26.54
CA LEU A 547 31.32 21.30 25.14
C LEU A 547 32.13 22.31 24.32
N THR A 548 33.00 21.81 23.45
CA THR A 548 33.72 22.68 22.51
C THR A 548 33.33 22.39 21.08
N ILE A 549 33.08 23.46 20.33
CA ILE A 549 32.80 23.43 18.89
C ILE A 549 33.98 24.05 18.15
N SER A 550 34.69 23.25 17.35
CA SER A 550 35.81 23.69 16.53
C SER A 550 35.41 23.68 15.06
N VAL A 551 35.88 24.68 14.30
CA VAL A 551 35.62 24.80 12.85
C VAL A 551 36.94 24.80 12.10
N ALA A 552 37.00 24.08 10.98
CA ALA A 552 38.21 23.98 10.19
C ALA A 552 38.53 25.33 9.52
N PRO A 553 39.78 25.83 9.62
CA PRO A 553 40.21 26.99 8.85
C PRO A 553 40.39 26.57 7.38
N ARG A 554 39.71 27.22 6.43
CA ARG A 554 40.00 27.02 4.99
C ARG A 554 41.11 27.99 4.52
N PRO A 555 42.06 27.53 3.69
CA PRO A 555 43.00 28.43 3.01
C PRO A 555 42.23 29.27 1.99
N THR A 556 42.24 30.58 2.18
CA THR A 556 41.58 31.55 1.30
C THR A 556 42.25 31.58 -0.08
N VAL A 557 41.69 30.90 -1.09
CA VAL A 557 41.97 31.25 -2.48
C VAL A 557 41.09 32.44 -2.82
N SER A 558 41.68 33.64 -2.72
CA SER A 558 41.21 34.94 -3.21
C SER A 558 39.69 35.10 -3.44
N GLY A 559 38.99 35.46 -2.37
CA GLY A 559 37.61 35.95 -2.42
C GLY A 559 37.09 36.05 -0.99
N ARG A 560 36.91 37.27 -0.47
CA ARG A 560 36.38 37.48 0.89
C ARG A 560 34.95 36.92 0.94
N PRO A 561 34.66 35.88 1.73
CA PRO A 561 33.28 35.50 1.99
C PRO A 561 32.62 36.59 2.82
N PRO A 562 31.29 36.74 2.73
CA PRO A 562 30.58 37.74 3.50
C PRO A 562 30.75 37.50 5.01
N PRO A 563 31.14 38.53 5.79
CA PRO A 563 31.51 38.39 7.21
C PRO A 563 30.37 38.04 8.19
N ALA A 564 29.22 37.51 7.74
CA ALA A 564 28.03 37.31 8.57
C ALA A 564 27.16 36.07 8.26
N ALA A 565 27.65 35.10 7.47
CA ALA A 565 26.89 33.88 7.17
C ALA A 565 26.96 32.86 8.33
N SER A 566 25.82 32.50 8.92
CA SER A 566 25.70 31.45 9.95
C SER A 566 25.81 30.06 9.32
N MET A 567 26.87 29.31 9.68
CA MET A 567 27.16 27.96 9.19
C MET A 567 26.77 26.86 10.19
N ALA A 568 26.68 27.22 11.47
CA ALA A 568 26.04 26.37 12.46
C ALA A 568 25.30 27.21 13.49
N VAL A 569 24.15 26.70 13.93
CA VAL A 569 23.37 27.28 15.02
C VAL A 569 23.10 26.19 16.03
N GLY A 570 23.46 26.42 17.28
CA GLY A 570 23.19 25.50 18.37
C GLY A 570 22.44 26.18 19.51
N GLN A 571 21.67 25.42 20.26
CA GLN A 571 20.87 25.94 21.36
C GLN A 571 20.73 24.91 22.49
N PHE A 572 20.88 25.39 23.73
CA PHE A 572 20.41 24.70 24.93
C PHE A 572 18.94 25.03 25.14
N PHE A 573 18.09 24.02 25.23
CA PHE A 573 16.64 24.21 25.27
C PHE A 573 15.94 23.12 26.09
N ASN A 574 14.71 23.42 26.47
CA ASN A 574 13.80 22.44 27.07
C ASN A 574 12.91 21.87 25.95
N PRO A 575 12.92 20.54 25.71
CA PRO A 575 12.08 19.92 24.67
C PRO A 575 10.60 20.25 24.78
N GLU A 576 10.09 20.48 26.00
CA GLU A 576 8.68 20.80 26.22
C GLU A 576 8.29 22.21 25.73
N GLU A 577 9.22 23.16 25.66
CA GLU A 577 8.95 24.53 25.18
C GLU A 577 8.63 24.56 23.67
N GLY A 578 9.18 23.62 22.91
CA GLY A 578 8.98 23.48 21.47
C GLY A 578 7.73 22.67 21.08
N ASN A 579 7.00 22.12 22.04
CA ASN A 579 5.87 21.23 21.77
C ASN A 579 4.60 22.00 21.38
N LYS A 580 4.06 21.69 20.21
CA LYS A 580 2.80 22.23 19.69
C LYS A 580 1.90 21.08 19.23
N ASP A 581 0.79 20.89 19.93
CA ASP A 581 -0.24 19.93 19.53
C ASP A 581 -1.20 20.55 18.51
N ILE A 582 -1.35 19.87 17.37
CA ILE A 582 -2.27 20.24 16.31
C ILE A 582 -3.52 19.38 16.41
N TYR A 583 -4.60 20.00 16.87
CA TYR A 583 -5.89 19.36 17.08
C TYR A 583 -6.64 19.08 15.75
N PRO A 584 -7.50 18.05 15.69
CA PRO A 584 -8.21 17.69 14.46
C PRO A 584 -9.06 18.84 13.90
N TRP A 585 -9.71 19.57 14.80
CA TRP A 585 -10.57 20.70 14.44
C TRP A 585 -9.77 21.85 13.83
N PHE A 586 -8.55 22.11 14.32
CA PHE A 586 -7.66 23.12 13.76
C PHE A 586 -7.27 22.77 12.32
N MET A 587 -6.96 21.49 12.07
CA MET A 587 -6.67 21.00 10.71
C MET A 587 -7.88 21.16 9.79
N LEU A 588 -9.07 20.72 10.23
CA LEU A 588 -10.28 20.79 9.39
C LEU A 588 -10.70 22.23 9.07
N GLN A 589 -10.58 23.15 10.04
CA GLN A 589 -10.85 24.58 9.84
C GLN A 589 -9.91 25.22 8.82
N SER A 590 -8.67 24.72 8.70
CA SER A 590 -7.71 25.24 7.72
C SER A 590 -8.18 25.17 6.27
N THR A 591 -9.14 24.28 5.98
CA THR A 591 -9.79 24.16 4.66
C THR A 591 -10.61 25.40 4.30
N TYR A 592 -11.15 26.10 5.30
CA TYR A 592 -12.04 27.24 5.11
C TYR A 592 -11.40 28.59 5.48
N SER A 593 -10.45 28.58 6.42
CA SER A 593 -9.77 29.78 6.91
C SER A 593 -8.31 29.46 7.22
N GLN A 594 -7.38 30.23 6.63
CA GLN A 594 -5.96 30.04 6.85
C GLN A 594 -5.61 30.24 8.32
N LYS A 595 -5.15 29.17 8.97
CA LYS A 595 -4.67 29.25 10.35
C LYS A 595 -3.18 29.52 10.34
N GLU A 596 -2.79 30.55 11.05
CA GLU A 596 -1.41 31.03 11.11
C GLU A 596 -0.80 30.66 12.46
N LEU A 597 0.44 30.17 12.43
CA LEU A 597 1.28 29.95 13.58
C LEU A 597 2.47 30.91 13.43
N LEU A 598 2.59 31.87 14.34
CA LEU A 598 3.72 32.79 14.39
C LEU A 598 4.79 32.20 15.30
N LEU A 599 6.00 32.04 14.77
CA LEU A 599 7.21 31.78 15.53
C LEU A 599 7.97 33.09 15.66
N GLU A 600 7.96 33.68 16.85
CA GLU A 600 8.72 34.90 17.15
C GLU A 600 10.22 34.62 17.26
N GLU A 601 11.04 35.66 17.21
CA GLU A 601 12.49 35.54 17.42
C GLU A 601 12.80 34.91 18.80
N SER A 602 13.91 34.18 18.92
CA SER A 602 14.29 33.39 20.12
C SER A 602 13.39 32.19 20.43
N HIS A 603 12.64 31.68 19.43
CA HIS A 603 11.94 30.41 19.56
C HIS A 603 12.93 29.22 19.73
N PRO A 604 12.49 28.04 20.19
CA PRO A 604 13.34 26.85 20.19
C PRO A 604 13.78 26.46 18.77
N LEU A 605 15.06 26.14 18.57
CA LEU A 605 15.64 25.69 17.28
C LEU A 605 14.92 24.44 16.76
N ALA A 606 14.51 23.56 17.68
CA ALA A 606 13.78 22.33 17.41
C ALA A 606 12.33 22.48 17.90
N VAL A 607 11.39 22.64 16.96
CA VAL A 607 9.95 22.78 17.24
C VAL A 607 9.24 21.48 16.88
N LYS A 608 8.55 20.88 17.85
CA LYS A 608 7.81 19.62 17.67
C LYS A 608 6.35 19.91 17.38
N LEU A 609 5.90 19.55 16.17
CA LEU A 609 4.49 19.55 15.80
C LEU A 609 3.92 18.13 15.94
N SER A 610 2.91 17.98 16.80
CA SER A 610 2.23 16.72 17.07
C SER A 610 0.85 16.73 16.41
N PHE A 611 0.71 15.98 15.32
CA PHE A 611 -0.56 15.85 14.60
C PHE A 611 -1.38 14.71 15.17
N SER A 612 -2.59 15.04 15.63
CA SER A 612 -3.57 14.09 16.17
C SER A 612 -4.20 13.18 15.11
N ILE A 613 -4.17 13.59 13.84
CA ILE A 613 -4.52 12.76 12.68
C ILE A 613 -3.24 12.54 11.87
N SER A 614 -2.99 11.29 11.53
CA SER A 614 -1.84 10.89 10.73
C SER A 614 -1.80 11.62 9.39
N LEU A 615 -0.63 12.18 9.05
CA LEU A 615 -0.40 12.87 7.76
C LEU A 615 -0.39 11.89 6.57
N GLY A 616 -0.42 10.58 6.82
CA GLY A 616 -0.65 9.57 5.79
C GLY A 616 -2.09 9.51 5.30
N LEU A 617 -3.04 9.94 6.14
CA LEU A 617 -4.48 10.05 5.81
C LEU A 617 -4.86 11.47 5.38
N LEU A 618 -4.43 12.49 6.16
CA LEU A 618 -4.68 13.90 5.87
C LEU A 618 -3.35 14.65 5.69
N PRO A 619 -2.76 14.61 4.49
CA PRO A 619 -1.55 15.35 4.18
C PRO A 619 -1.75 16.86 4.34
N VAL A 620 -0.72 17.50 4.88
CA VAL A 620 -0.72 18.94 5.17
C VAL A 620 0.32 19.64 4.32
N THR A 621 -0.08 20.72 3.65
CA THR A 621 0.85 21.68 3.07
C THR A 621 1.26 22.67 4.16
N LEU A 622 2.56 22.67 4.47
CA LEU A 622 3.16 23.58 5.43
C LEU A 622 3.85 24.71 4.65
N PHE A 623 3.37 25.93 4.87
CA PHE A 623 3.98 27.14 4.33
C PHE A 623 4.81 27.79 5.42
N MET A 624 6.05 28.13 5.12
CA MET A 624 6.99 28.79 6.02
C MET A 624 7.53 30.03 5.35
N ASN A 625 7.10 31.20 5.81
CA ASN A 625 7.60 32.48 5.33
C ASN A 625 8.38 33.20 6.43
N THR A 626 9.60 33.64 6.11
CA THR A 626 10.41 34.51 6.98
C THR A 626 9.77 35.89 7.07
N VAL A 627 9.55 36.41 8.29
CA VAL A 627 8.98 37.74 8.52
C VAL A 627 10.06 38.74 8.95
N SER A 628 10.90 38.36 9.93
CA SER A 628 12.02 39.16 10.43
C SER A 628 13.25 38.28 10.66
N CYS A 629 14.42 38.91 10.74
CA CYS A 629 15.71 38.29 11.05
C CYS A 629 16.56 39.18 11.96
N GLY A 630 15.92 39.81 12.95
CA GLY A 630 16.58 40.64 13.97
C GLY A 630 17.14 41.97 13.48
N ILE A 631 16.77 42.44 12.28
CA ILE A 631 17.16 43.77 11.76
C ILE A 631 16.07 44.76 12.18
N ARG A 632 16.33 45.56 13.22
CA ARG A 632 15.52 46.77 13.45
C ARG A 632 15.79 47.73 12.31
N ASN A 633 14.77 48.06 11.51
CA ASN A 633 14.83 49.08 10.46
C ASN A 633 15.21 50.44 11.08
N SER A 634 16.50 50.72 11.21
CA SER A 634 16.98 52.08 11.52
C SER A 634 16.90 52.91 10.24
N GLY A 635 15.71 53.45 9.92
CA GLY A 635 15.61 54.66 9.08
C GLY A 635 14.80 54.61 7.78
N LEU A 636 13.91 53.65 7.54
CA LEU A 636 12.96 53.72 6.41
C LEU A 636 11.50 53.60 6.90
N PRO A 637 10.55 54.41 6.38
CA PRO A 637 9.16 54.38 6.82
C PRO A 637 8.50 53.02 6.54
N GLU A 638 7.73 52.52 7.51
CA GLU A 638 7.11 51.19 7.53
C GLU A 638 6.06 50.94 6.41
N GLU A 639 5.67 51.94 5.63
CA GLU A 639 4.55 51.82 4.69
C GLU A 639 4.95 51.51 3.23
N GLU A 640 6.23 51.56 2.85
CA GLU A 640 6.65 51.37 1.44
C GLU A 640 7.78 50.34 1.18
N ALA A 641 8.45 49.81 2.20
CA ALA A 641 9.45 48.74 2.04
C ALA A 641 8.76 47.36 2.09
N GLY A 642 8.28 46.88 0.94
CA GLY A 642 7.47 45.66 0.84
C GLY A 642 8.10 44.42 1.49
N ASP A 643 7.24 43.55 2.04
CA ASP A 643 7.54 42.22 2.64
C ASP A 643 8.59 41.39 1.86
N LEU A 644 8.70 41.62 0.55
CA LEU A 644 9.59 40.91 -0.35
C LEU A 644 11.09 41.22 -0.15
N GLU A 645 11.46 42.47 0.15
CA GLU A 645 12.88 42.85 0.34
C GLU A 645 13.42 42.38 1.69
N SER A 646 12.62 42.52 2.75
CA SER A 646 12.92 41.97 4.07
C SER A 646 13.10 40.44 4.01
N SER A 647 12.18 39.73 3.35
CA SER A 647 12.30 38.28 3.16
C SER A 647 13.57 37.89 2.40
N ARG A 648 13.96 38.63 1.35
CA ARG A 648 15.22 38.38 0.62
C ARG A 648 16.45 38.56 1.50
N LEU A 649 16.49 39.60 2.33
CA LEU A 649 17.61 39.84 3.26
C LEU A 649 17.70 38.73 4.32
N CYS A 650 16.57 38.26 4.84
CA CYS A 650 16.56 37.20 5.83
C CYS A 650 17.01 35.85 5.26
N LYS A 651 16.70 35.53 4.00
CA LYS A 651 17.24 34.33 3.32
C LYS A 651 18.76 34.30 3.19
N LEU A 652 19.45 35.45 3.29
CA LEU A 652 20.91 35.53 3.31
C LEU A 652 21.50 35.23 4.70
N ARG A 653 20.72 35.32 5.78
CA ARG A 653 21.18 35.16 7.17
C ARG A 653 20.70 33.87 7.83
N CYS A 654 19.43 33.53 7.64
CA CYS A 654 18.80 32.36 8.25
C CYS A 654 18.97 31.14 7.35
N PHE A 655 19.25 29.98 7.94
CA PHE A 655 19.23 28.75 7.14
C PHE A 655 17.79 28.35 6.78
N PRO A 656 17.55 27.76 5.59
CA PRO A 656 16.23 27.28 5.20
C PRO A 656 15.68 26.23 6.19
N PRO A 657 14.41 26.33 6.63
CA PRO A 657 13.83 25.37 7.56
C PRO A 657 13.88 23.93 7.02
N VAL A 658 14.06 22.96 7.93
CA VAL A 658 14.05 21.53 7.61
C VAL A 658 12.96 20.84 8.42
N ALA A 659 12.13 20.03 7.77
CA ALA A 659 11.15 19.19 8.47
C ALA A 659 11.55 17.72 8.45
N LEU A 660 11.48 17.09 9.62
CA LEU A 660 11.71 15.67 9.84
C LEU A 660 10.40 15.05 10.31
N ALA A 661 9.75 14.26 9.47
CA ALA A 661 8.49 13.59 9.81
C ALA A 661 8.77 12.11 10.09
N TRP A 662 8.27 11.59 11.21
CA TRP A 662 8.45 10.20 11.62
C TRP A 662 7.14 9.42 11.57
N ASP A 663 7.22 8.18 11.11
CA ASP A 663 6.15 7.18 11.09
C ASP A 663 6.68 5.82 11.56
N ASP A 664 5.87 5.06 12.29
CA ASP A 664 6.28 3.79 12.90
C ASP A 664 6.50 2.67 11.87
N ILE A 665 5.78 2.71 10.74
CA ILE A 665 5.85 1.67 9.72
C ILE A 665 6.96 1.97 8.73
N SER A 666 7.09 3.24 8.34
CA SER A 666 7.91 3.64 7.20
C SER A 666 9.20 4.36 7.61
N GLY A 667 9.36 4.66 8.89
CA GLY A 667 10.51 5.36 9.43
C GLY A 667 10.52 6.86 9.15
N LEU A 668 11.71 7.40 8.90
CA LEU A 668 11.92 8.85 8.77
C LEU A 668 11.72 9.38 7.35
N TYR A 669 11.14 10.57 7.27
CA TYR A 669 11.03 11.42 6.10
C TYR A 669 11.72 12.77 6.35
N ILE A 670 12.45 13.25 5.34
CA ILE A 670 13.21 14.49 5.44
C ILE A 670 12.79 15.42 4.30
N TYR A 671 12.38 16.63 4.66
CA TYR A 671 11.98 17.69 3.75
C TYR A 671 12.94 18.86 3.92
N PRO A 672 14.01 18.93 3.11
CA PRO A 672 14.93 20.06 3.13
C PRO A 672 14.31 21.28 2.41
N ASN A 673 14.78 22.48 2.75
CA ASN A 673 14.34 23.74 2.11
C ASN A 673 12.82 23.97 2.16
N LEU A 674 12.23 23.79 3.35
CA LEU A 674 10.80 23.88 3.54
C LEU A 674 10.31 25.34 3.39
N ASN A 675 9.77 25.67 2.21
CA ASN A 675 9.08 26.94 1.94
C ASN A 675 7.56 26.74 1.81
N SER A 676 7.16 25.82 0.92
CA SER A 676 5.77 25.45 0.67
C SER A 676 5.75 24.00 0.21
N GLU A 677 5.77 23.08 1.16
CA GLU A 677 5.83 21.65 0.86
C GLU A 677 4.66 20.92 1.50
N THR A 678 4.13 19.94 0.78
CA THR A 678 3.14 19.03 1.34
C THR A 678 3.86 17.90 2.05
N ILE A 679 3.71 17.84 3.37
CA ILE A 679 4.31 16.82 4.21
C ILE A 679 3.44 15.56 4.16
N PHE A 680 4.08 14.47 3.77
CA PHE A 680 3.49 13.14 3.67
C PHE A 680 4.24 12.14 4.55
N VAL A 681 3.49 11.16 5.07
CA VAL A 681 4.04 9.91 5.57
C VAL A 681 3.31 8.75 4.92
N ASP A 682 3.90 7.55 4.91
CA ASP A 682 3.33 6.34 4.30
C ASP A 682 2.58 5.44 5.32
N SER A 683 2.17 6.04 6.45
CA SER A 683 1.37 5.39 7.48
C SER A 683 0.02 4.88 6.96
N SER A 684 -0.47 3.81 7.59
CA SER A 684 -1.79 3.23 7.29
C SER A 684 -2.66 3.20 8.56
N PRO A 685 -3.16 4.38 9.02
CA PRO A 685 -3.96 4.51 10.25
C PRO A 685 -5.31 3.79 10.12
N ALA A 686 -6.06 3.69 11.22
CA ALA A 686 -7.46 3.24 11.23
C ALA A 686 -7.74 1.89 10.51
N GLN A 687 -6.78 0.97 10.53
CA GLN A 687 -6.95 -0.41 10.06
C GLN A 687 -7.31 -1.33 11.23
N TRP A 688 -7.91 -2.48 10.95
CA TRP A 688 -8.30 -3.40 12.04
C TRP A 688 -7.07 -3.90 12.84
N SER A 689 -5.92 -4.03 12.18
CA SER A 689 -4.65 -4.41 12.79
C SER A 689 -3.73 -3.22 13.16
N SER A 690 -4.21 -1.96 13.06
CA SER A 690 -3.35 -0.80 13.34
C SER A 690 -3.21 -0.57 14.84
N THR A 691 -2.02 -0.17 15.30
CA THR A 691 -1.79 0.26 16.68
C THR A 691 -2.28 1.69 16.90
N GLN A 692 -2.45 2.11 18.16
CA GLN A 692 -2.82 3.51 18.45
C GLN A 692 -1.76 4.54 18.03
N GLN A 693 -0.50 4.12 17.82
CA GLN A 693 0.59 5.01 17.46
C GLN A 693 0.54 5.42 15.97
N SER A 694 0.03 4.57 15.07
CA SER A 694 -0.09 4.87 13.64
C SER A 694 -1.02 6.04 13.31
N ASP A 695 -1.89 6.42 14.25
CA ASP A 695 -2.87 7.50 14.07
C ASP A 695 -2.28 8.89 14.31
N LYS A 696 -1.06 8.98 14.84
CA LYS A 696 -0.37 10.25 15.06
C LYS A 696 0.79 10.40 14.08
N THR A 697 1.15 11.63 13.78
CA THR A 697 2.40 11.93 13.07
C THR A 697 3.13 13.03 13.81
N ILE A 698 4.41 12.81 14.05
CA ILE A 698 5.26 13.79 14.69
C ILE A 698 6.15 14.39 13.61
N VAL A 699 6.14 15.72 13.52
CA VAL A 699 7.00 16.49 12.63
C VAL A 699 7.90 17.37 13.49
N LEU A 700 9.20 17.14 13.42
CA LEU A 700 10.21 18.00 14.03
C LEU A 700 10.66 19.03 12.99
N LEU A 701 10.43 20.29 13.28
CA LEU A 701 10.90 21.42 12.48
C LEU A 701 12.21 21.94 13.08
N LEU A 702 13.24 22.02 12.26
CA LEU A 702 14.51 22.67 12.56
C LEU A 702 14.49 24.04 11.90
N VAL A 703 14.41 25.09 12.72
CA VAL A 703 14.14 26.47 12.26
C VAL A 703 15.10 27.41 12.98
N ASP A 704 15.68 28.38 12.27
CA ASP A 704 16.70 29.29 12.84
C ASP A 704 16.08 30.27 13.87
N PRO A 705 16.46 30.22 15.17
CA PRO A 705 15.88 31.04 16.23
C PRO A 705 16.19 32.54 16.11
N HIS A 706 17.19 32.93 15.30
CA HIS A 706 17.48 34.34 15.04
C HIS A 706 16.42 35.04 14.18
N CYS A 707 15.49 34.27 13.62
CA CYS A 707 14.53 34.74 12.64
C CYS A 707 13.11 34.42 13.08
N SER A 708 12.16 35.28 12.72
CA SER A 708 10.74 35.02 12.94
C SER A 708 10.09 34.47 11.68
N TYR A 709 9.18 33.52 11.87
CA TYR A 709 8.51 32.82 10.79
C TYR A 709 7.00 32.87 10.97
N LYS A 710 6.33 33.13 9.86
CA LYS A 710 4.89 32.97 9.73
C LYS A 710 4.63 31.64 9.04
N SER A 711 4.11 30.70 9.81
CA SER A 711 3.74 29.36 9.33
C SER A 711 2.24 29.31 9.05
N SER A 712 1.82 28.72 7.92
CA SER A 712 0.43 28.36 7.71
C SER A 712 0.28 26.90 7.31
N ILE A 713 -0.82 26.31 7.74
CA ILE A 713 -1.15 24.89 7.55
C ILE A 713 -2.40 24.83 6.67
N SER A 714 -2.39 24.02 5.62
CA SER A 714 -3.59 23.72 4.83
C SER A 714 -3.68 22.24 4.46
N ILE A 715 -4.90 21.70 4.42
CA ILE A 715 -5.13 20.31 3.99
C ILE A 715 -5.09 20.23 2.46
N SER A 716 -4.31 19.30 1.93
CA SER A 716 -4.32 19.00 0.49
C SER A 716 -5.46 18.03 0.17
N VAL A 717 -6.61 18.56 -0.29
CA VAL A 717 -7.84 17.77 -0.52
C VAL A 717 -7.65 16.67 -1.58
N SER A 718 -6.99 16.96 -2.70
CA SER A 718 -6.72 15.96 -3.73
C SER A 718 -5.77 14.86 -3.26
N ALA A 719 -4.79 15.23 -2.42
CA ALA A 719 -3.87 14.27 -1.82
C ALA A 719 -4.56 13.41 -0.75
N ALA A 720 -5.42 13.99 0.09
CA ALA A 720 -6.23 13.25 1.05
C ALA A 720 -7.21 12.29 0.36
N ALA A 721 -7.88 12.74 -0.71
CA ALA A 721 -8.81 11.91 -1.48
C ALA A 721 -8.10 10.73 -2.17
N SER A 722 -6.95 10.98 -2.79
CA SER A 722 -6.14 9.91 -3.40
C SER A 722 -5.63 8.92 -2.36
N ARG A 723 -5.17 9.38 -1.19
CA ARG A 723 -4.76 8.50 -0.08
C ARG A 723 -5.90 7.66 0.47
N LEU A 724 -7.09 8.25 0.65
CA LEU A 724 -8.28 7.51 1.12
C LEU A 724 -8.61 6.35 0.17
N LEU A 725 -8.62 6.59 -1.14
CA LEU A 725 -8.89 5.52 -2.11
C LEU A 725 -7.75 4.49 -2.17
N LEU A 726 -6.48 4.90 -2.13
CA LEU A 726 -5.35 3.97 -2.16
C LEU A 726 -5.31 3.07 -0.92
N LEU A 727 -5.50 3.62 0.28
CA LEU A 727 -5.37 2.87 1.54
C LEU A 727 -6.59 1.99 1.86
N TYR A 728 -7.79 2.42 1.45
CA TYR A 728 -9.03 1.75 1.86
C TYR A 728 -9.86 1.19 0.71
N ASN A 729 -9.34 1.10 -0.53
CA ASN A 729 -10.05 0.47 -1.65
C ASN A 729 -10.61 -0.91 -1.29
N SER A 730 -9.82 -1.74 -0.61
CA SER A 730 -10.17 -3.12 -0.30
C SER A 730 -11.28 -3.18 0.73
N LYS A 731 -11.28 -2.24 1.69
CA LYS A 731 -12.38 -2.04 2.65
C LYS A 731 -13.66 -1.60 1.93
N ILE A 732 -13.55 -0.61 1.03
CA ILE A 732 -14.68 -0.10 0.24
C ILE A 732 -15.29 -1.21 -0.62
N VAL A 733 -14.48 -2.04 -1.30
CA VAL A 733 -14.97 -3.17 -2.10
C VAL A 733 -15.71 -4.20 -1.24
N GLY A 734 -15.15 -4.60 -0.10
CA GLY A 734 -15.82 -5.52 0.83
C GLY A 734 -17.15 -4.96 1.35
N PHE A 735 -17.19 -3.67 1.67
CA PHE A 735 -18.42 -2.97 2.06
C PHE A 735 -19.42 -2.84 0.92
N SER A 736 -18.99 -2.62 -0.32
CA SER A 736 -19.87 -2.57 -1.49
C SER A 736 -20.62 -3.90 -1.66
N ILE A 737 -19.94 -5.03 -1.47
CA ILE A 737 -20.56 -6.36 -1.49
C ILE A 737 -21.55 -6.52 -0.31
N ALA A 738 -21.16 -6.09 0.90
CA ALA A 738 -22.03 -6.13 2.07
C ALA A 738 -23.31 -5.31 1.88
N VAL A 739 -23.22 -4.10 1.30
CA VAL A 739 -24.36 -3.23 1.00
C VAL A 739 -25.34 -3.92 0.05
N VAL A 740 -24.84 -4.60 -0.98
CA VAL A 740 -25.69 -5.37 -1.91
C VAL A 740 -26.38 -6.54 -1.19
N PHE A 741 -25.67 -7.27 -0.32
CA PHE A 741 -26.30 -8.32 0.48
C PHE A 741 -27.37 -7.80 1.43
N PHE A 742 -27.15 -6.65 2.09
CA PHE A 742 -28.17 -6.01 2.93
C PHE A 742 -29.37 -5.55 2.11
N ALA A 743 -29.16 -5.02 0.89
CA ALA A 743 -30.26 -4.68 0.00
C ALA A 743 -31.07 -5.93 -0.45
N LEU A 744 -30.39 -7.03 -0.79
CA LEU A 744 -31.03 -8.31 -1.12
C LEU A 744 -31.78 -8.91 0.07
N MET A 745 -31.23 -8.78 1.28
CA MET A 745 -31.92 -9.14 2.52
C MET A 745 -33.24 -8.39 2.65
N GLN A 746 -33.27 -7.08 2.41
CA GLN A 746 -34.51 -6.30 2.46
C GLN A 746 -35.52 -6.72 1.39
N GLN A 747 -35.07 -6.96 0.15
CA GLN A 747 -35.95 -7.45 -0.91
C GLN A 747 -36.57 -8.80 -0.56
N ALA A 748 -35.78 -9.74 -0.01
CA ALA A 748 -36.26 -11.03 0.44
C ALA A 748 -37.23 -10.92 1.64
N TYR A 749 -36.94 -10.03 2.57
CA TYR A 749 -37.79 -9.77 3.74
C TYR A 749 -39.15 -9.18 3.35
N SER A 750 -39.19 -8.19 2.45
CA SER A 750 -40.44 -7.61 1.94
C SER A 750 -41.30 -8.64 1.22
N TRP A 751 -40.68 -9.53 0.43
CA TRP A 751 -41.39 -10.62 -0.22
C TRP A 751 -42.00 -11.61 0.78
N ASP A 752 -41.27 -11.98 1.84
CA ASP A 752 -41.76 -12.87 2.89
C ASP A 752 -42.95 -12.27 3.68
N LEU A 753 -43.04 -10.94 3.75
CA LEU A 753 -44.18 -10.21 4.32
C LEU A 753 -45.33 -9.99 3.33
N ASN A 754 -45.25 -10.53 2.10
CA ASN A 754 -46.20 -10.28 1.00
C ASN A 754 -46.32 -8.80 0.57
N LEU A 755 -45.29 -7.99 0.82
CA LEU A 755 -45.20 -6.60 0.37
C LEU A 755 -44.61 -6.52 -1.06
N ARG A 756 -44.67 -5.34 -1.69
CA ARG A 756 -43.98 -5.09 -2.97
C ARG A 756 -42.47 -5.21 -2.80
N ILE A 757 -41.78 -5.76 -3.81
CA ILE A 757 -40.32 -5.85 -3.77
C ILE A 757 -39.76 -4.45 -4.05
N PRO A 758 -39.05 -3.81 -3.09
CA PRO A 758 -38.50 -2.49 -3.31
C PRO A 758 -37.43 -2.53 -4.41
N SER A 759 -37.29 -1.41 -5.13
CA SER A 759 -36.16 -1.22 -6.04
C SER A 759 -34.82 -1.33 -5.29
N MET A 760 -33.75 -1.73 -5.97
CA MET A 760 -32.42 -1.79 -5.36
C MET A 760 -31.97 -0.46 -4.78
N LEU A 761 -32.35 0.67 -5.40
CA LEU A 761 -32.02 2.00 -4.90
C LEU A 761 -32.75 2.29 -3.57
N THR A 762 -34.05 1.96 -3.50
CA THR A 762 -34.85 2.12 -2.29
C THR A 762 -34.34 1.24 -1.14
N ALA A 763 -33.93 0.00 -1.45
CA ALA A 763 -33.34 -0.92 -0.46
C ALA A 763 -31.99 -0.40 0.08
N VAL A 764 -31.13 0.15 -0.79
CA VAL A 764 -29.87 0.79 -0.37
C VAL A 764 -30.13 2.07 0.43
N GLU A 765 -31.11 2.88 0.03
CA GLU A 765 -31.50 4.08 0.78
C GLU A 765 -31.96 3.73 2.21
N SER A 766 -32.74 2.66 2.35
CA SER A 766 -33.18 2.14 3.65
C SER A 766 -32.01 1.75 4.55
N ASN A 767 -30.90 1.22 4.01
CA ASN A 767 -29.68 0.94 4.80
C ASN A 767 -29.06 2.20 5.44
N LEU A 768 -29.33 3.40 4.91
CA LEU A 768 -28.83 4.69 5.41
C LEU A 768 -29.80 5.36 6.41
N THR A 769 -30.93 4.73 6.73
CA THR A 769 -31.91 5.29 7.67
C THR A 769 -31.44 5.10 9.13
N LEU A 770 -31.12 6.23 9.79
CA LEU A 770 -30.45 6.28 11.10
C LEU A 770 -31.15 5.47 12.21
N MET A 771 -32.49 5.49 12.26
CA MET A 771 -33.26 4.95 13.38
C MET A 771 -33.67 3.48 13.27
N SER A 772 -33.61 2.85 12.09
CA SER A 772 -34.10 1.47 11.91
C SER A 772 -33.04 0.48 11.45
N HIS A 773 -32.15 0.86 10.52
CA HIS A 773 -31.21 -0.09 9.91
C HIS A 773 -29.75 0.35 9.92
N PHE A 774 -29.45 1.65 9.98
CA PHE A 774 -28.05 2.11 9.91
C PHE A 774 -27.21 1.64 11.09
N PHE A 775 -27.74 1.73 12.32
CA PHE A 775 -27.03 1.27 13.51
C PHE A 775 -26.68 -0.23 13.47
N PRO A 776 -27.64 -1.17 13.26
CA PRO A 776 -27.30 -2.59 13.22
C PRO A 776 -26.44 -2.99 12.02
N LEU A 777 -26.56 -2.33 10.86
CA LEU A 777 -25.82 -2.74 9.66
C LEU A 777 -24.42 -2.12 9.54
N ALA A 778 -24.24 -0.88 10.00
CA ALA A 778 -22.98 -0.15 9.85
C ALA A 778 -22.17 -0.06 11.15
N ILE A 779 -22.83 0.13 12.30
CA ILE A 779 -22.15 0.44 13.56
C ILE A 779 -21.92 -0.82 14.41
N LEU A 780 -22.92 -1.70 14.53
CA LEU A 780 -22.82 -2.94 15.31
C LEU A 780 -21.66 -3.85 14.88
N PRO A 781 -21.37 -4.07 13.57
CA PRO A 781 -20.23 -4.90 13.15
C PRO A 781 -18.89 -4.31 13.57
N ILE A 782 -18.77 -2.98 13.61
CA ILE A 782 -17.55 -2.30 14.05
C ILE A 782 -17.31 -2.57 15.54
N PHE A 783 -18.36 -2.45 16.37
CA PHE A 783 -18.29 -2.79 17.79
C PHE A 783 -17.94 -4.26 18.00
N PHE A 784 -18.53 -5.17 17.22
CA PHE A 784 -18.20 -6.59 17.29
C PHE A 784 -16.76 -6.88 16.87
N ALA A 785 -16.25 -6.21 15.84
CA ALA A 785 -14.84 -6.35 15.42
C ALA A 785 -13.87 -5.91 16.53
N LEU A 786 -14.16 -4.78 17.20
CA LEU A 786 -13.38 -4.30 18.33
C LEU A 786 -13.45 -5.26 19.52
N PHE A 787 -14.62 -5.83 19.78
CA PHE A 787 -14.81 -6.86 20.80
C PHE A 787 -14.02 -8.13 20.46
N LEU A 788 -14.04 -8.59 19.21
CA LEU A 788 -13.23 -9.73 18.76
C LEU A 788 -11.73 -9.48 18.91
N SER A 789 -11.23 -8.29 18.58
CA SER A 789 -9.82 -7.93 18.79
C SER A 789 -9.40 -8.06 20.25
N PHE A 790 -10.28 -7.64 21.17
CA PHE A 790 -10.06 -7.81 22.61
C PHE A 790 -9.97 -9.29 23.01
N PHE A 791 -10.85 -10.15 22.49
CA PHE A 791 -10.81 -11.60 22.77
C PHE A 791 -9.60 -12.31 22.16
N MET A 792 -9.18 -11.89 20.96
CA MET A 792 -8.06 -12.50 20.24
C MET A 792 -6.69 -11.94 20.66
N SER A 793 -6.64 -11.09 21.70
CA SER A 793 -5.40 -10.45 22.18
C SER A 793 -4.62 -9.72 21.07
N GLN A 794 -5.34 -9.17 20.09
CA GLN A 794 -4.75 -8.36 19.02
C GLN A 794 -4.65 -6.89 19.45
N PRO A 795 -3.71 -6.10 18.89
CA PRO A 795 -3.63 -4.68 19.18
C PRO A 795 -4.95 -3.99 18.84
N LEU A 796 -5.50 -3.24 19.81
CA LEU A 796 -6.74 -2.49 19.63
C LEU A 796 -6.45 -1.22 18.83
N PRO A 797 -7.09 -1.02 17.65
CA PRO A 797 -6.98 0.23 16.93
C PRO A 797 -7.65 1.37 17.72
N SER A 798 -7.32 2.63 17.38
CA SER A 798 -7.99 3.74 18.07
C SER A 798 -9.48 3.76 17.71
N PHE A 799 -10.32 3.79 18.74
CA PHE A 799 -11.76 3.67 18.59
C PHE A 799 -12.31 4.77 17.66
N ALA A 800 -11.88 6.02 17.88
CA ALA A 800 -12.41 7.16 17.14
C ALA A 800 -12.00 7.16 15.66
N SER A 801 -10.73 6.87 15.34
CA SER A 801 -10.26 6.86 13.95
C SER A 801 -10.85 5.67 13.18
N PHE A 802 -10.80 4.48 13.78
CA PHE A 802 -11.26 3.23 13.16
C PHE A 802 -12.75 3.28 12.84
N THR A 803 -13.57 3.76 13.79
CA THR A 803 -15.02 3.92 13.58
C THR A 803 -15.31 4.98 12.51
N SER A 804 -14.66 6.15 12.58
CA SER A 804 -14.89 7.26 11.64
C SER A 804 -14.53 6.88 10.21
N ILE A 805 -13.36 6.28 10.00
CA ILE A 805 -12.90 5.88 8.65
C ILE A 805 -13.71 4.71 8.11
N SER A 806 -14.07 3.75 8.94
CA SER A 806 -14.93 2.64 8.51
C SER A 806 -16.32 3.14 8.13
N LEU A 807 -16.86 4.12 8.86
CA LEU A 807 -18.12 4.77 8.50
C LEU A 807 -18.03 5.54 7.17
N ILE A 808 -16.96 6.32 6.97
CA ILE A 808 -16.70 7.03 5.71
C ILE A 808 -16.61 6.03 4.54
N CYS A 809 -15.85 4.93 4.70
CA CYS A 809 -15.74 3.89 3.68
C CYS A 809 -17.09 3.23 3.39
N TYR A 810 -17.93 2.99 4.41
CA TYR A 810 -19.26 2.42 4.24
C TYR A 810 -20.19 3.39 3.48
N ILE A 811 -20.12 4.70 3.78
CA ILE A 811 -20.87 5.74 3.07
C ILE A 811 -20.43 5.82 1.60
N VAL A 812 -19.12 5.83 1.33
CA VAL A 812 -18.57 5.80 -0.03
C VAL A 812 -19.04 4.54 -0.78
N ALA A 813 -18.99 3.36 -0.14
CA ALA A 813 -19.48 2.11 -0.72
C ALA A 813 -20.97 2.18 -1.10
N ASN A 814 -21.83 2.75 -0.25
CA ASN A 814 -23.24 2.98 -0.57
C ASN A 814 -23.41 3.90 -1.78
N GLY A 815 -22.63 5.00 -1.86
CA GLY A 815 -22.68 5.92 -2.99
C GLY A 815 -22.21 5.27 -4.30
N LEU A 816 -21.14 4.48 -4.28
CA LEU A 816 -20.67 3.73 -5.46
C LEU A 816 -21.71 2.71 -5.94
N ILE A 817 -22.35 1.97 -5.02
CA ILE A 817 -23.43 1.04 -5.36
C ILE A 817 -24.66 1.78 -5.89
N ALA A 818 -25.03 2.93 -5.31
CA ALA A 818 -26.12 3.75 -5.82
C ALA A 818 -25.85 4.24 -7.26
N ILE A 819 -24.62 4.68 -7.56
CA ILE A 819 -24.19 5.05 -8.92
C ILE A 819 -24.30 3.84 -9.86
N LEU A 820 -23.80 2.67 -9.46
CA LEU A 820 -23.89 1.44 -10.25
C LEU A 820 -25.35 1.04 -10.54
N ILE A 821 -26.23 1.16 -9.55
CA ILE A 821 -27.67 0.90 -9.67
C ILE A 821 -28.31 1.89 -10.66
N LEU A 822 -28.00 3.18 -10.57
CA LEU A 822 -28.56 4.19 -11.48
C LEU A 822 -28.08 3.99 -12.92
N ILE A 823 -26.79 3.70 -13.13
CA ILE A 823 -26.24 3.41 -14.45
C ILE A 823 -26.91 2.16 -15.03
N SER A 824 -26.99 1.07 -14.27
CA SER A 824 -27.63 -0.16 -14.75
C SER A 824 -29.13 0.03 -15.03
N HIS A 825 -29.86 0.76 -14.19
CA HIS A 825 -31.27 1.07 -14.41
C HIS A 825 -31.48 1.91 -15.67
N LEU A 826 -30.64 2.94 -15.89
CA LEU A 826 -30.65 3.76 -17.10
C LEU A 826 -30.42 2.90 -18.35
N VAL A 827 -29.43 2.00 -18.31
CA VAL A 827 -29.14 1.08 -19.43
C VAL A 827 -30.35 0.20 -19.76
N PHE A 828 -30.99 -0.41 -18.75
CA PHE A 828 -32.20 -1.22 -18.98
C PHE A 828 -33.37 -0.40 -19.49
N PHE A 829 -33.58 0.80 -18.95
CA PHE A 829 -34.66 1.67 -19.37
C PHE A 829 -34.52 2.09 -20.83
N VAL A 830 -33.34 2.58 -21.22
CA VAL A 830 -33.03 2.95 -22.61
C VAL A 830 -33.20 1.73 -23.51
N ALA A 831 -32.62 0.58 -23.15
CA ALA A 831 -32.75 -0.64 -23.94
C ALA A 831 -34.21 -1.09 -24.12
N ALA A 832 -35.02 -1.02 -23.05
CA ALA A 832 -36.42 -1.42 -23.10
C ALA A 832 -37.27 -0.48 -23.95
N VAL A 833 -37.08 0.84 -23.81
CA VAL A 833 -37.76 1.85 -24.63
C VAL A 833 -37.37 1.71 -26.10
N THR A 834 -36.08 1.57 -26.40
CA THR A 834 -35.60 1.33 -27.78
C THR A 834 -36.17 0.03 -28.35
N HIS A 835 -36.24 -1.05 -27.56
CA HIS A 835 -36.84 -2.31 -28.00
C HIS A 835 -38.33 -2.15 -28.31
N ILE A 836 -39.10 -1.50 -27.45
CA ILE A 836 -40.54 -1.26 -27.67
C ILE A 836 -40.74 -0.38 -28.90
N PHE A 837 -39.94 0.69 -29.06
CA PHE A 837 -39.99 1.56 -30.22
C PHE A 837 -39.70 0.80 -31.52
N ILE A 838 -38.60 0.02 -31.57
CA ILE A 838 -38.27 -0.81 -32.73
C ILE A 838 -39.39 -1.80 -33.03
N LYS A 839 -39.93 -2.48 -32.00
CA LYS A 839 -41.03 -3.44 -32.16
C LYS A 839 -42.30 -2.79 -32.69
N ALA A 840 -42.69 -1.62 -32.17
CA ALA A 840 -43.86 -0.88 -32.63
C ALA A 840 -43.69 -0.39 -34.08
N ARG A 841 -42.50 0.14 -34.42
CA ARG A 841 -42.16 0.55 -35.79
C ARG A 841 -42.14 -0.64 -36.75
N TRP A 842 -41.63 -1.78 -36.30
CA TRP A 842 -41.63 -3.02 -37.07
C TRP A 842 -43.04 -3.53 -37.33
N GLN A 843 -43.91 -3.54 -36.32
CA GLN A 843 -45.32 -3.95 -36.47
C GLN A 843 -46.09 -3.04 -37.42
N MET A 844 -45.87 -1.73 -37.38
CA MET A 844 -46.45 -0.79 -38.35
C MET A 844 -45.89 -0.99 -39.77
N TRP A 845 -44.61 -1.34 -39.90
CA TRP A 845 -44.00 -1.60 -41.19
C TRP A 845 -44.46 -2.93 -41.80
N GLU A 846 -44.67 -3.96 -40.97
CA GLU A 846 -45.22 -5.27 -41.34
C GLU A 846 -46.69 -5.18 -41.80
N GLN A 847 -47.48 -4.26 -41.22
CA GLN A 847 -48.83 -3.97 -41.68
C GLN A 847 -48.87 -3.23 -43.04
N ASN A 848 -47.86 -2.42 -43.35
CA ASN A 848 -47.82 -1.62 -44.58
C ASN A 848 -47.14 -2.31 -45.78
N VAL A 849 -46.33 -3.36 -45.59
CA VAL A 849 -45.58 -4.00 -46.69
C VAL A 849 -45.65 -5.54 -46.64
N ARG A 850 -46.24 -6.17 -47.68
CA ARG A 850 -46.30 -7.64 -47.85
C ARG A 850 -44.93 -8.24 -48.22
N PHE A 851 -44.03 -8.43 -47.26
CA PHE A 851 -42.78 -9.17 -47.46
C PHE A 851 -42.96 -10.70 -47.34
N ILE A 852 -43.46 -11.32 -48.42
CA ILE A 852 -43.57 -12.79 -48.54
C ILE A 852 -42.19 -13.48 -48.47
N PHE A 853 -41.12 -12.80 -48.90
CA PHE A 853 -39.76 -13.36 -48.98
C PHE A 853 -39.05 -13.48 -47.61
N LEU A 854 -39.12 -12.45 -46.76
CA LEU A 854 -38.57 -12.49 -45.38
C LEU A 854 -39.32 -13.49 -44.50
N ARG A 855 -40.64 -13.62 -44.67
CA ARG A 855 -41.44 -14.64 -43.98
C ARG A 855 -41.03 -16.06 -44.38
N ARG A 856 -40.69 -16.28 -45.66
CA ARG A 856 -40.10 -17.54 -46.16
C ARG A 856 -38.69 -17.79 -45.64
N PHE A 857 -37.87 -16.75 -45.50
CA PHE A 857 -36.50 -16.83 -44.97
C PHE A 857 -36.50 -17.20 -43.48
N PHE A 858 -37.30 -16.53 -42.65
CA PHE A 858 -37.49 -16.89 -41.24
C PHE A 858 -38.13 -18.28 -41.05
N ASN A 859 -39.06 -18.68 -41.93
CA ASN A 859 -39.60 -20.04 -41.94
C ASN A 859 -38.60 -21.10 -42.42
N ARG A 860 -37.56 -20.74 -43.19
CA ARG A 860 -36.44 -21.64 -43.50
C ARG A 860 -35.41 -21.70 -42.38
N LEU A 861 -35.18 -20.61 -41.64
CA LEU A 861 -34.39 -20.62 -40.41
C LEU A 861 -35.08 -21.45 -39.30
N SER A 862 -36.41 -21.42 -39.20
CA SER A 862 -37.15 -22.25 -38.22
C SER A 862 -37.01 -23.77 -38.46
N SER A 863 -36.67 -24.19 -39.69
CA SER A 863 -36.31 -25.57 -40.03
C SER A 863 -34.97 -25.99 -39.40
N PHE A 864 -33.97 -25.10 -39.33
CA PHE A 864 -32.72 -25.35 -38.58
C PHE A 864 -32.97 -25.48 -37.07
N PHE A 865 -33.96 -24.77 -36.52
CA PHE A 865 -34.39 -24.86 -35.12
C PHE A 865 -35.22 -26.13 -34.79
N SER A 866 -35.49 -27.01 -35.76
CA SER A 866 -36.36 -28.18 -35.59
C SER A 866 -35.62 -29.47 -35.15
N LEU A 867 -34.29 -29.46 -35.09
CA LEU A 867 -33.44 -30.58 -34.64
C LEU A 867 -33.81 -31.01 -33.22
N LYS A 868 -33.91 -32.33 -32.98
CA LYS A 868 -34.26 -32.94 -31.67
C LYS A 868 -33.43 -32.36 -30.52
N VAL A 869 -32.14 -32.10 -30.76
CA VAL A 869 -31.19 -31.52 -29.79
C VAL A 869 -31.60 -30.10 -29.36
N ILE A 870 -32.03 -29.25 -30.29
CA ILE A 870 -32.48 -27.87 -29.99
C ILE A 870 -33.83 -27.90 -29.25
N ARG A 871 -34.70 -28.87 -29.54
CA ARG A 871 -35.97 -29.08 -28.81
C ARG A 871 -35.75 -29.52 -27.36
N VAL A 872 -34.74 -30.38 -27.10
CA VAL A 872 -34.34 -30.81 -25.75
C VAL A 872 -33.64 -29.67 -24.99
N LEU A 873 -32.76 -28.91 -25.64
CA LEU A 873 -32.13 -27.72 -25.04
C LEU A 873 -33.16 -26.62 -24.69
N ARG A 874 -34.25 -26.51 -25.47
CA ARG A 874 -35.36 -25.57 -25.20
C ARG A 874 -36.29 -26.03 -24.06
N ALA A 875 -36.27 -27.31 -23.70
CA ALA A 875 -37.16 -27.87 -22.68
C ALA A 875 -36.79 -27.41 -21.26
N ASN A 876 -35.50 -27.15 -20.99
CA ASN A 876 -35.02 -26.62 -19.70
C ASN A 876 -33.89 -25.59 -19.91
N PRO A 877 -34.20 -24.35 -20.35
CA PRO A 877 -33.18 -23.35 -20.67
C PRO A 877 -32.27 -23.05 -19.47
N VAL A 878 -32.82 -23.08 -18.24
CA VAL A 878 -32.07 -22.86 -17.00
C VAL A 878 -31.01 -23.93 -16.75
N LEU A 879 -31.30 -25.20 -17.04
CA LEU A 879 -30.34 -26.31 -16.86
C LEU A 879 -29.22 -26.22 -17.90
N VAL A 880 -29.54 -25.84 -19.14
CA VAL A 880 -28.56 -25.63 -20.19
C VAL A 880 -27.62 -24.49 -19.82
N THR A 881 -28.17 -23.35 -19.40
CA THR A 881 -27.35 -22.21 -18.93
C THR A 881 -26.48 -22.59 -17.73
N ALA A 882 -26.99 -23.43 -16.81
CA ALA A 882 -26.21 -23.93 -15.68
C ALA A 882 -24.99 -24.75 -16.16
N LEU A 883 -25.25 -25.76 -17.00
CA LEU A 883 -24.21 -26.68 -17.47
C LEU A 883 -23.17 -25.93 -18.29
N THR A 884 -23.58 -25.04 -19.21
CA THR A 884 -22.65 -24.25 -20.02
C THR A 884 -21.82 -23.30 -19.16
N ALA A 885 -22.43 -22.62 -18.19
CA ALA A 885 -21.72 -21.74 -17.26
C ALA A 885 -20.70 -22.52 -16.42
N MET A 886 -21.08 -23.67 -15.87
CA MET A 886 -20.18 -24.51 -15.07
C MET A 886 -19.03 -25.08 -15.91
N THR A 887 -19.29 -25.53 -17.15
CA THR A 887 -18.22 -26.03 -18.03
C THR A 887 -17.21 -24.94 -18.37
N LEU A 888 -17.67 -23.71 -18.68
CA LEU A 888 -16.77 -22.59 -18.97
C LEU A 888 -15.97 -22.17 -17.73
N ALA A 889 -16.60 -22.19 -16.55
CA ALA A 889 -15.94 -21.87 -15.29
C ALA A 889 -14.81 -22.87 -14.92
N CYS A 890 -14.94 -24.13 -15.34
CA CYS A 890 -13.95 -25.18 -15.03
C CYS A 890 -12.88 -25.35 -16.11
N LEU A 891 -13.23 -25.12 -17.39
CA LEU A 891 -12.34 -25.46 -18.51
C LEU A 891 -11.69 -24.23 -19.15
N VAL A 892 -12.32 -23.05 -19.04
CA VAL A 892 -11.83 -21.83 -19.70
C VAL A 892 -11.37 -20.81 -18.65
N HIS A 893 -12.32 -20.20 -17.95
CA HIS A 893 -12.05 -19.24 -16.88
C HIS A 893 -13.34 -19.00 -16.05
N PRO A 894 -13.27 -18.87 -14.71
CA PRO A 894 -14.43 -18.64 -13.84
C PRO A 894 -15.31 -17.47 -14.27
N SER A 895 -14.70 -16.37 -14.71
CA SER A 895 -15.41 -15.17 -15.17
C SER A 895 -16.35 -15.43 -16.37
N PHE A 896 -16.01 -16.34 -17.29
CA PHE A 896 -16.87 -16.64 -18.44
C PHE A 896 -18.12 -17.41 -18.01
N GLY A 897 -17.99 -18.30 -17.02
CA GLY A 897 -19.14 -18.93 -16.39
C GLY A 897 -20.09 -17.90 -15.75
N LEU A 898 -19.52 -16.94 -15.01
CA LEU A 898 -20.30 -15.83 -14.44
C LEU A 898 -20.87 -14.89 -15.51
N LEU A 899 -20.18 -14.68 -16.63
CA LEU A 899 -20.67 -13.87 -17.75
C LEU A 899 -21.90 -14.49 -18.40
N ILE A 900 -21.93 -15.82 -18.59
CA ILE A 900 -23.13 -16.52 -19.07
C ILE A 900 -24.31 -16.31 -18.11
N LEU A 901 -24.05 -16.40 -16.80
CA LEU A 901 -25.06 -16.12 -15.78
C LEU A 901 -25.56 -14.66 -15.87
N LEU A 902 -24.66 -13.68 -16.00
CA LEU A 902 -25.00 -12.27 -16.16
C LEU A 902 -25.85 -12.00 -17.40
N VAL A 903 -25.49 -12.58 -18.54
CA VAL A 903 -26.26 -12.47 -19.78
C VAL A 903 -27.68 -13.02 -19.58
N ALA A 904 -27.82 -14.16 -18.87
CA ALA A 904 -29.13 -14.71 -18.55
C ALA A 904 -29.96 -13.77 -17.65
N HIS A 905 -29.36 -13.19 -16.61
CA HIS A 905 -30.03 -12.17 -15.78
C HIS A 905 -30.42 -10.93 -16.59
N PHE A 906 -29.54 -10.44 -17.46
CA PHE A 906 -29.79 -9.28 -18.33
C PHE A 906 -31.02 -9.50 -19.21
N PHE A 907 -31.11 -10.65 -19.90
CA PHE A 907 -32.28 -10.97 -20.73
C PHE A 907 -33.56 -11.08 -19.91
N CYS A 908 -33.50 -11.65 -18.70
CA CYS A 908 -34.67 -11.74 -17.83
C CYS A 908 -35.14 -10.36 -17.36
N CYS A 909 -34.22 -9.49 -16.91
CA CYS A 909 -34.52 -8.11 -16.52
C CYS A 909 -35.12 -7.32 -17.70
N HIS A 910 -34.50 -7.40 -18.87
CA HIS A 910 -34.97 -6.73 -20.08
C HIS A 910 -36.39 -7.15 -20.46
N ASN A 911 -36.66 -8.47 -20.47
CA ASN A 911 -37.99 -9.00 -20.79
C ASN A 911 -39.07 -8.61 -19.77
N ALA A 912 -38.74 -8.62 -18.48
CA ALA A 912 -39.65 -8.19 -17.41
C ALA A 912 -39.99 -6.70 -17.55
N LEU A 913 -38.98 -5.85 -17.79
CA LEU A 913 -39.16 -4.41 -17.95
C LEU A 913 -39.93 -4.06 -19.24
N CYS A 914 -39.62 -4.73 -20.36
CA CYS A 914 -40.40 -4.57 -21.60
C CYS A 914 -41.86 -4.99 -21.41
N SER A 915 -42.12 -6.08 -20.70
CA SER A 915 -43.49 -6.55 -20.41
C SER A 915 -44.25 -5.52 -19.54
N PHE A 916 -43.59 -4.97 -18.53
CA PHE A 916 -44.15 -3.92 -17.67
C PHE A 916 -44.49 -2.65 -18.47
N LEU A 917 -43.53 -2.11 -19.23
CA LEU A 917 -43.75 -0.90 -20.03
C LEU A 917 -44.84 -1.10 -21.09
N THR A 918 -44.88 -2.27 -21.74
CA THR A 918 -45.93 -2.60 -22.71
C THR A 918 -47.31 -2.68 -22.05
N ALA A 919 -47.41 -3.27 -20.85
CA ALA A 919 -48.66 -3.33 -20.09
C ALA A 919 -49.12 -1.92 -19.65
N SER A 920 -48.18 -1.09 -19.21
CA SER A 920 -48.43 0.31 -18.83
C SER A 920 -48.94 1.15 -20.01
N CYS A 921 -48.32 1.03 -21.19
CA CYS A 921 -48.80 1.69 -22.41
C CYS A 921 -50.24 1.28 -22.78
N ARG A 922 -50.56 -0.02 -22.71
CA ARG A 922 -51.91 -0.53 -23.02
C ARG A 922 -52.96 -0.05 -22.03
N SER A 923 -52.64 0.01 -20.74
CA SER A 923 -53.55 0.56 -19.74
C SER A 923 -53.85 2.05 -19.95
N HIS A 924 -52.90 2.80 -20.53
CA HIS A 924 -53.07 4.22 -20.80
C HIS A 924 -53.89 4.49 -22.07
N GLU A 925 -53.82 3.62 -23.08
CA GLU A 925 -54.76 3.62 -24.22
C GLU A 925 -56.18 3.33 -23.73
N GLN A 926 -56.35 2.34 -22.85
CA GLN A 926 -57.65 1.93 -22.33
C GLN A 926 -58.30 2.97 -21.40
N ASN A 927 -57.52 3.69 -20.60
CA ASN A 927 -58.02 4.78 -19.75
C ASN A 927 -58.34 6.06 -20.54
N ASN A 928 -57.64 6.33 -21.65
CA ASN A 928 -57.95 7.45 -22.53
C ASN A 928 -59.19 7.20 -23.40
N GLU A 929 -59.56 5.93 -23.64
CA GLU A 929 -60.83 5.57 -24.31
C GLU A 929 -62.06 5.65 -23.38
N THR A 930 -61.87 5.73 -22.06
CA THR A 930 -62.97 5.80 -21.06
C THR A 930 -63.39 7.20 -20.64
N ILE A 931 -62.93 8.25 -21.32
CA ILE A 931 -63.37 9.63 -21.11
C ILE A 931 -64.07 10.12 -22.39
N ASP A 932 -65.34 10.53 -22.23
CA ASP A 932 -66.33 10.97 -23.23
C ASP A 932 -67.08 9.89 -24.04
N CYS A 933 -68.12 9.35 -23.42
CA CYS A 933 -69.36 8.98 -24.11
C CYS A 933 -70.46 9.98 -23.70
N ASN A 934 -70.48 11.17 -24.33
CA ASN A 934 -71.68 11.98 -24.59
C ASN A 934 -71.31 13.31 -25.26
N SER A 935 -71.15 13.31 -26.58
CA SER A 935 -71.64 14.38 -27.45
C SER A 935 -71.47 13.96 -28.92
N ASP A 936 -72.59 13.99 -29.65
CA ASP A 936 -72.62 13.88 -31.10
C ASP A 936 -72.02 15.14 -31.71
N ASP A 937 -70.89 15.04 -32.43
CA ASP A 937 -70.76 15.66 -33.74
C ASP A 937 -69.60 15.08 -34.56
N TYR A 938 -69.85 14.87 -35.85
CA TYR A 938 -68.94 14.28 -36.83
C TYR A 938 -67.93 15.33 -37.33
N LYS A 939 -66.62 15.02 -37.33
CA LYS A 939 -65.69 15.46 -38.40
C LYS A 939 -64.36 14.67 -38.46
N VAL A 940 -63.91 14.51 -39.70
CA VAL A 940 -62.81 13.68 -40.18
C VAL A 940 -61.44 14.35 -40.02
N SER A 941 -60.44 13.51 -39.71
CA SER A 941 -58.98 13.64 -39.95
C SER A 941 -58.20 14.75 -39.23
N GLU A 942 -57.36 14.34 -38.26
CA GLU A 942 -55.98 14.86 -38.19
C GLU A 942 -55.03 13.90 -37.44
N ARG A 943 -54.01 13.44 -38.17
CA ARG A 943 -52.63 13.12 -37.75
C ARG A 943 -52.38 13.02 -36.22
N GLN A 944 -52.51 11.82 -35.64
CA GLN A 944 -52.02 11.55 -34.27
C GLN A 944 -50.50 11.70 -34.21
N LYS A 945 -50.04 12.86 -33.74
CA LYS A 945 -48.69 13.07 -33.21
C LYS A 945 -48.53 12.20 -31.97
N TYR A 946 -47.60 11.24 -32.02
CA TYR A 946 -47.03 10.65 -30.80
C TYR A 946 -46.26 11.76 -30.06
N ASN A 947 -46.95 12.52 -29.21
CA ASN A 947 -46.29 13.42 -28.27
C ASN A 947 -45.74 12.57 -27.12
N PHE A 948 -44.48 12.16 -27.24
CA PHE A 948 -43.69 11.72 -26.11
C PHE A 948 -43.34 12.98 -25.30
N ASP A 949 -44.17 13.33 -24.32
CA ASP A 949 -43.89 14.47 -23.46
C ASP A 949 -42.63 14.16 -22.62
N GLY A 950 -41.57 14.92 -22.88
CA GLY A 950 -40.21 14.74 -22.37
C GLY A 950 -40.04 15.16 -20.91
N SER A 951 -41.01 14.81 -20.06
CA SER A 951 -40.98 15.11 -18.63
C SER A 951 -40.09 14.10 -17.90
N PHE A 952 -38.92 14.57 -17.48
CA PHE A 952 -37.91 13.88 -16.65
C PHE A 952 -38.44 13.34 -15.30
N ASN A 953 -39.70 13.58 -14.93
CA ASN A 953 -40.32 13.02 -13.73
C ASN A 953 -40.73 11.54 -13.85
N ARG A 954 -40.71 10.95 -15.06
CA ARG A 954 -41.01 9.52 -15.29
C ARG A 954 -39.80 8.58 -15.21
N THR A 955 -38.60 9.12 -14.93
CA THR A 955 -37.35 8.35 -14.86
C THR A 955 -37.28 7.38 -13.66
N PHE A 956 -38.19 7.55 -12.69
CA PHE A 956 -38.45 6.62 -11.60
C PHE A 956 -39.90 6.15 -11.71
N PRO A 957 -40.21 4.84 -11.71
CA PRO A 957 -41.58 4.38 -11.53
C PRO A 957 -42.12 5.03 -10.24
N SER A 958 -43.18 5.84 -10.35
CA SER A 958 -43.77 6.51 -9.19
C SER A 958 -44.45 5.46 -8.31
N GLU A 959 -44.00 5.37 -7.05
CA GLU A 959 -44.69 4.64 -5.98
C GLU A 959 -45.83 5.51 -5.46
N ASP A 960 -47.02 5.43 -6.06
CA ASP A 960 -48.22 6.03 -5.48
C ASP A 960 -49.08 4.97 -4.78
N ASN A 961 -49.29 5.24 -3.48
CA ASN A 961 -50.16 4.65 -2.46
C ASN A 961 -49.97 3.17 -2.01
N PRO A 962 -49.44 2.96 -0.79
CA PRO A 962 -49.58 1.72 -0.04
C PRO A 962 -50.83 1.83 0.83
N ASN A 963 -51.94 1.16 0.50
CA ASN A 963 -53.01 0.78 1.45
C ASN A 963 -54.18 0.09 0.72
N SER A 964 -54.06 -1.22 0.50
CA SER A 964 -55.19 -2.14 0.40
C SER A 964 -54.65 -3.58 0.50
N PRO A 965 -54.98 -4.36 1.54
CA PRO A 965 -54.48 -5.73 1.69
C PRO A 965 -55.16 -6.76 0.75
N ASP A 966 -56.17 -6.36 -0.04
CA ASP A 966 -57.11 -7.31 -0.65
C ASP A 966 -57.24 -7.28 -2.19
N SER A 967 -56.39 -6.54 -2.92
CA SER A 967 -56.38 -6.64 -4.41
C SER A 967 -55.37 -7.69 -4.91
N SER A 968 -55.81 -8.56 -5.82
CA SER A 968 -54.92 -9.46 -6.57
C SER A 968 -53.89 -8.64 -7.36
N LYS A 969 -52.59 -8.91 -7.18
CA LYS A 969 -51.49 -8.23 -7.89
C LYS A 969 -51.75 -8.21 -9.40
N SER A 970 -51.67 -7.04 -10.03
CA SER A 970 -51.82 -6.90 -11.49
C SER A 970 -50.61 -7.52 -12.23
N PHE A 971 -50.80 -7.93 -13.48
CA PHE A 971 -49.72 -8.49 -14.30
C PHE A 971 -48.52 -7.54 -14.42
N GLY A 972 -48.76 -6.24 -14.59
CA GLY A 972 -47.69 -5.23 -14.64
C GLY A 972 -46.88 -5.16 -13.35
N GLU A 973 -47.56 -5.15 -12.19
CA GLU A 973 -46.88 -5.12 -10.89
C GLU A 973 -46.06 -6.38 -10.63
N ALA A 974 -46.55 -7.56 -11.03
CA ALA A 974 -45.79 -8.80 -10.91
C ALA A 974 -44.53 -8.82 -11.78
N GLN A 975 -44.57 -8.23 -12.99
CA GLN A 975 -43.39 -8.07 -13.85
C GLN A 975 -42.38 -7.07 -13.26
N LEU A 976 -42.86 -6.02 -12.60
CA LEU A 976 -42.01 -5.04 -11.93
C LEU A 976 -41.32 -5.62 -10.68
N ASP A 977 -42.04 -6.38 -9.85
CA ASP A 977 -41.47 -7.14 -8.72
C ASP A 977 -40.37 -8.11 -9.23
N LEU A 978 -40.64 -8.82 -10.34
CA LEU A 978 -39.67 -9.72 -10.96
C LEU A 978 -38.42 -8.99 -11.46
N PHE A 979 -38.59 -7.80 -12.07
CA PHE A 979 -37.48 -6.95 -12.48
C PHE A 979 -36.62 -6.53 -11.29
N HIS A 980 -37.22 -6.04 -10.20
CA HIS A 980 -36.49 -5.60 -9.01
C HIS A 980 -35.69 -6.72 -8.34
N HIS A 981 -36.28 -7.91 -8.21
CA HIS A 981 -35.59 -9.10 -7.68
C HIS A 981 -34.40 -9.51 -8.58
N ARG A 982 -34.60 -9.56 -9.90
CA ARG A 982 -33.56 -9.96 -10.85
C ARG A 982 -32.45 -8.93 -10.99
N HIS A 983 -32.79 -7.65 -10.89
CA HIS A 983 -31.83 -6.55 -10.91
C HIS A 983 -30.91 -6.61 -9.69
N GLY A 984 -31.42 -6.95 -8.50
CA GLY A 984 -30.58 -7.16 -7.32
C GLY A 984 -29.56 -8.29 -7.49
N LEU A 985 -30.00 -9.44 -8.02
CA LEU A 985 -29.09 -10.56 -8.32
C LEU A 985 -28.05 -10.17 -9.38
N LEU A 986 -28.47 -9.47 -10.44
CA LEU A 986 -27.58 -8.98 -11.48
C LEU A 986 -26.46 -8.09 -10.90
N VAL A 987 -26.79 -7.16 -9.99
CA VAL A 987 -25.79 -6.29 -9.36
C VAL A 987 -24.78 -7.10 -8.53
N LEU A 988 -25.24 -8.07 -7.72
CA LEU A 988 -24.35 -8.93 -6.94
C LEU A 988 -23.42 -9.76 -7.84
N HIS A 989 -23.98 -10.42 -8.86
CA HIS A 989 -23.22 -11.26 -9.79
C HIS A 989 -22.30 -10.44 -10.70
N LEU A 990 -22.62 -9.15 -10.93
CA LEU A 990 -21.74 -8.24 -11.65
C LEU A 990 -20.50 -7.94 -10.82
N LEU A 991 -20.67 -7.64 -9.53
CA LEU A 991 -19.53 -7.49 -8.60
C LEU A 991 -18.70 -8.78 -8.53
N ALA A 992 -19.36 -9.94 -8.42
CA ALA A 992 -18.69 -11.24 -8.43
C ALA A 992 -17.84 -11.45 -9.70
N THR A 993 -18.35 -11.04 -10.87
CA THR A 993 -17.64 -11.15 -12.15
C THR A 993 -16.47 -10.16 -12.22
N LEU A 994 -16.66 -8.92 -11.73
CA LEU A 994 -15.63 -7.89 -11.70
C LEU A 994 -14.46 -8.25 -10.78
N MET A 995 -14.67 -9.05 -9.73
CA MET A 995 -13.59 -9.55 -8.87
C MET A 995 -12.57 -10.40 -9.65
N PHE A 996 -13.00 -11.08 -10.73
CA PHE A 996 -12.12 -11.84 -11.63
C PHE A 996 -11.62 -11.03 -12.83
N ALA A 997 -11.94 -9.74 -12.94
CA ALA A 997 -11.49 -8.92 -14.07
C ALA A 997 -9.95 -8.89 -14.22
N PRO A 998 -9.15 -8.73 -13.14
CA PRO A 998 -7.69 -8.79 -13.26
C PRO A 998 -7.19 -10.14 -13.79
N SER A 999 -7.70 -11.26 -13.28
CA SER A 999 -7.24 -12.59 -13.70
C SER A 999 -7.63 -12.90 -15.15
N VAL A 1000 -8.77 -12.38 -15.64
CA VAL A 1000 -9.11 -12.45 -17.09
C VAL A 1000 -8.09 -11.74 -17.95
N VAL A 1001 -7.62 -10.55 -17.53
CA VAL A 1001 -6.60 -9.80 -18.28
C VAL A 1001 -5.31 -10.63 -18.38
N ALA A 1002 -4.89 -11.24 -17.27
CA ALA A 1002 -3.72 -12.13 -17.24
C ALA A 1002 -3.93 -13.39 -18.11
N TRP A 1003 -5.12 -13.99 -18.07
CA TRP A 1003 -5.48 -15.14 -18.89
C TRP A 1003 -5.49 -14.81 -20.39
N LEU A 1004 -6.03 -13.66 -20.80
CA LEU A 1004 -6.05 -13.20 -22.20
C LEU A 1004 -4.63 -13.04 -22.76
N GLN A 1005 -3.69 -12.57 -21.95
CA GLN A 1005 -2.27 -12.49 -22.32
C GLN A 1005 -1.69 -13.87 -22.62
N ARG A 1006 -2.12 -14.91 -21.89
CA ARG A 1006 -1.63 -16.28 -22.01
C ARG A 1006 -2.22 -17.09 -23.17
N LEU A 1007 -3.26 -16.59 -23.86
CA LEU A 1007 -3.93 -17.31 -24.97
C LEU A 1007 -2.97 -17.73 -26.10
N ALA A 1008 -1.86 -17.01 -26.30
CA ALA A 1008 -0.85 -17.36 -27.28
C ALA A 1008 0.21 -18.38 -26.77
N MET A 1009 0.25 -18.67 -25.47
CA MET A 1009 1.31 -19.42 -24.79
C MET A 1009 0.90 -20.81 -24.26
N GLY A 1010 -0.33 -21.24 -24.51
CA GLY A 1010 -0.85 -22.57 -24.14
C GLY A 1010 -2.06 -22.51 -23.20
N GLU A 1011 -2.82 -23.61 -23.10
CA GLU A 1011 -3.99 -23.69 -22.20
C GLU A 1011 -3.56 -24.03 -20.76
N SER A 1012 -3.85 -23.15 -19.81
CA SER A 1012 -3.81 -23.45 -18.38
C SER A 1012 -5.23 -23.54 -17.85
N LEU A 1013 -5.57 -24.67 -17.23
CA LEU A 1013 -6.86 -24.83 -16.55
C LEU A 1013 -6.98 -23.84 -15.38
N PRO A 1014 -8.17 -23.29 -15.12
CA PRO A 1014 -8.42 -22.50 -13.93
C PRO A 1014 -8.08 -23.22 -12.64
N TRP A 1015 -7.75 -22.44 -11.61
CA TRP A 1015 -7.58 -22.97 -10.26
C TRP A 1015 -8.86 -23.64 -9.75
N LEU A 1016 -8.71 -24.86 -9.22
CA LEU A 1016 -9.82 -25.68 -8.73
C LEU A 1016 -10.67 -24.93 -7.70
N LEU A 1017 -10.02 -24.21 -6.79
CA LEU A 1017 -10.68 -23.42 -5.75
C LEU A 1017 -11.63 -22.37 -6.37
N ASP A 1018 -11.14 -21.59 -7.34
CA ASP A 1018 -11.91 -20.53 -7.97
C ASP A 1018 -13.08 -21.11 -8.79
N SER A 1019 -12.86 -22.21 -9.51
CA SER A 1019 -13.92 -22.91 -10.24
C SER A 1019 -15.02 -23.43 -9.31
N VAL A 1020 -14.66 -24.06 -8.18
CA VAL A 1020 -15.64 -24.57 -7.20
C VAL A 1020 -16.45 -23.44 -6.57
N LEU A 1021 -15.79 -22.35 -6.16
CA LEU A 1021 -16.48 -21.19 -5.61
C LEU A 1021 -17.39 -20.53 -6.66
N CYS A 1022 -16.92 -20.42 -7.90
CA CYS A 1022 -17.71 -19.90 -9.02
C CYS A 1022 -18.94 -20.76 -9.31
N ILE A 1023 -18.83 -22.09 -9.25
CA ILE A 1023 -20.00 -22.98 -9.35
C ILE A 1023 -21.01 -22.66 -8.24
N GLY A 1024 -20.58 -22.45 -7.01
CA GLY A 1024 -21.44 -21.98 -5.92
C GLY A 1024 -22.21 -20.71 -6.29
N VAL A 1025 -21.53 -19.70 -6.85
CA VAL A 1025 -22.16 -18.44 -7.30
C VAL A 1025 -23.13 -18.65 -8.48
N ILE A 1026 -22.80 -19.55 -9.42
CA ILE A 1026 -23.71 -19.94 -10.52
C ILE A 1026 -24.97 -20.60 -9.96
N LEU A 1027 -24.82 -21.53 -9.01
CA LEU A 1027 -25.95 -22.17 -8.32
C LEU A 1027 -26.80 -21.15 -7.58
N HIS A 1028 -26.21 -20.12 -6.98
CA HIS A 1028 -26.93 -19.01 -6.35
C HIS A 1028 -27.91 -18.34 -7.33
N GLY A 1029 -27.42 -17.88 -8.50
CA GLY A 1029 -28.26 -17.18 -9.47
C GLY A 1029 -29.35 -18.04 -10.09
N ILE A 1030 -29.11 -19.35 -10.19
CA ILE A 1030 -30.05 -20.32 -10.77
C ILE A 1030 -31.12 -20.76 -9.76
N CYS A 1031 -30.73 -21.05 -8.53
CA CYS A 1031 -31.64 -21.46 -7.47
C CYS A 1031 -32.57 -20.33 -7.01
N ASN A 1032 -32.07 -19.09 -6.97
CA ASN A 1032 -32.84 -17.93 -6.51
C ASN A 1032 -33.43 -17.12 -7.68
N SER A 1033 -33.58 -17.77 -8.84
CA SER A 1033 -34.07 -17.17 -10.08
C SER A 1033 -35.53 -16.69 -10.03
N LYS A 1034 -36.33 -17.14 -9.06
CA LYS A 1034 -37.68 -16.62 -8.80
C LYS A 1034 -37.82 -16.25 -7.32
N PRO A 1035 -38.59 -15.20 -6.99
CA PRO A 1035 -38.78 -14.79 -5.59
C PRO A 1035 -39.54 -15.83 -4.76
N GLU A 1036 -40.31 -16.72 -5.41
CA GLU A 1036 -41.01 -17.85 -4.79
C GLU A 1036 -40.10 -18.83 -4.03
N PHE A 1037 -38.79 -18.82 -4.36
CA PHE A 1037 -37.81 -19.73 -3.77
C PHE A 1037 -37.15 -19.18 -2.48
N ASN A 1038 -37.70 -18.12 -1.87
CA ASN A 1038 -37.10 -17.46 -0.69
C ASN A 1038 -37.34 -18.17 0.67
N SER A 1039 -38.22 -19.19 0.72
CA SER A 1039 -38.56 -19.92 1.95
C SER A 1039 -38.36 -21.42 1.80
N PHE A 1040 -37.53 -22.04 2.63
CA PHE A 1040 -37.29 -23.48 2.62
C PHE A 1040 -37.74 -24.13 3.92
N PHE A 1041 -38.47 -25.24 3.80
CA PHE A 1041 -38.87 -26.07 4.94
C PHE A 1041 -37.83 -27.16 5.14
N LEU A 1042 -37.14 -27.17 6.28
CA LEU A 1042 -36.28 -28.28 6.69
C LEU A 1042 -37.06 -29.21 7.63
N SER A 1043 -37.12 -30.50 7.29
CA SER A 1043 -37.56 -31.55 8.21
C SER A 1043 -36.40 -32.51 8.42
N ILE A 1044 -35.74 -32.40 9.58
CA ILE A 1044 -34.76 -33.38 10.06
C ILE A 1044 -35.49 -34.29 11.06
N PRO A 1045 -35.35 -35.63 11.00
CA PRO A 1045 -35.97 -36.51 11.98
C PRO A 1045 -35.46 -36.18 13.39
N GLY A 1046 -36.37 -35.81 14.32
CA GLY A 1046 -36.05 -35.58 15.73
C GLY A 1046 -35.75 -34.13 16.16
N VAL A 1047 -35.79 -33.14 15.26
CA VAL A 1047 -35.62 -31.70 15.60
C VAL A 1047 -36.88 -30.93 15.16
N PRO A 1048 -37.49 -30.07 16.03
CA PRO A 1048 -38.66 -29.29 15.64
C PRO A 1048 -38.36 -28.36 14.45
N PHE A 1049 -39.36 -28.14 13.59
CA PHE A 1049 -39.26 -27.39 12.33
C PHE A 1049 -38.52 -26.05 12.49
N SER A 1050 -37.37 -25.89 11.83
CA SER A 1050 -36.68 -24.60 11.72
C SER A 1050 -36.86 -24.04 10.31
N ASN A 1051 -37.58 -22.93 10.19
CA ASN A 1051 -37.77 -22.23 8.92
C ASN A 1051 -36.51 -21.42 8.60
N VAL A 1052 -35.65 -21.93 7.72
CA VAL A 1052 -34.49 -21.17 7.23
C VAL A 1052 -34.97 -20.25 6.10
N ARG A 1053 -35.06 -18.95 6.40
CA ARG A 1053 -35.50 -17.92 5.45
C ARG A 1053 -34.29 -17.29 4.75
N LEU A 1054 -34.40 -17.03 3.44
CA LEU A 1054 -33.28 -16.54 2.63
C LEU A 1054 -32.77 -15.17 3.09
N TYR A 1055 -33.63 -14.31 3.65
CA TYR A 1055 -33.17 -13.02 4.17
C TYR A 1055 -32.17 -13.19 5.33
N VAL A 1056 -32.29 -14.21 6.19
CA VAL A 1056 -31.32 -14.48 7.27
C VAL A 1056 -29.97 -14.87 6.69
N VAL A 1057 -29.97 -15.68 5.62
CA VAL A 1057 -28.76 -16.09 4.91
C VAL A 1057 -28.07 -14.88 4.28
N TYR A 1058 -28.82 -13.97 3.63
CA TYR A 1058 -28.26 -12.72 3.10
C TYR A 1058 -27.74 -11.78 4.18
N LEU A 1059 -28.41 -11.70 5.34
CA LEU A 1059 -27.93 -10.90 6.47
C LEU A 1059 -26.57 -11.40 6.99
N ILE A 1060 -26.43 -12.72 7.18
CA ILE A 1060 -25.17 -13.33 7.62
C ILE A 1060 -24.08 -13.13 6.57
N ALA A 1061 -24.39 -13.33 5.28
CA ALA A 1061 -23.45 -13.08 4.18
C ALA A 1061 -23.02 -11.61 4.10
N GLY A 1062 -23.94 -10.68 4.38
CA GLY A 1062 -23.66 -9.25 4.48
C GLY A 1062 -22.69 -8.92 5.62
N TYR A 1063 -22.92 -9.46 6.82
CA TYR A 1063 -21.99 -9.29 7.94
C TYR A 1063 -20.61 -9.92 7.65
N TRP A 1064 -20.55 -11.12 7.10
CA TRP A 1064 -19.28 -11.75 6.71
C TRP A 1064 -18.50 -10.90 5.70
N SER A 1065 -19.20 -10.36 4.69
CA SER A 1065 -18.60 -9.46 3.70
C SER A 1065 -18.13 -8.15 4.34
N TYR A 1066 -18.86 -7.64 5.33
CA TYR A 1066 -18.46 -6.47 6.11
C TYR A 1066 -17.16 -6.73 6.89
N PHE A 1067 -17.06 -7.85 7.61
CA PHE A 1067 -15.83 -8.23 8.31
C PHE A 1067 -14.65 -8.47 7.36
N SER A 1068 -14.92 -9.05 6.19
CA SER A 1068 -13.92 -9.23 5.13
C SER A 1068 -13.37 -7.87 4.66
N GLY A 1069 -14.24 -6.87 4.52
CA GLY A 1069 -13.85 -5.48 4.24
C GLY A 1069 -13.04 -4.84 5.38
N LEU A 1070 -13.44 -5.03 6.63
CA LEU A 1070 -12.67 -4.55 7.79
C LEU A 1070 -11.26 -5.17 7.84
N ALA A 1071 -11.13 -6.43 7.44
CA ALA A 1071 -9.87 -7.17 7.36
C ALA A 1071 -9.08 -6.90 6.08
N LEU A 1072 -9.48 -5.94 5.24
CA LEU A 1072 -8.83 -5.60 3.96
C LEU A 1072 -8.65 -6.80 3.00
N SER A 1073 -9.54 -7.80 3.09
CA SER A 1073 -9.50 -9.04 2.30
C SER A 1073 -10.85 -9.26 1.61
N PRO A 1074 -11.22 -8.42 0.62
CA PRO A 1074 -12.52 -8.51 -0.06
C PRO A 1074 -12.71 -9.81 -0.84
N ASP A 1075 -11.63 -10.51 -1.23
CA ASP A 1075 -11.66 -11.88 -1.76
C ASP A 1075 -12.44 -12.86 -0.87
N ARG A 1076 -12.39 -12.68 0.46
CA ARG A 1076 -13.14 -13.50 1.42
C ARG A 1076 -14.66 -13.38 1.30
N ALA A 1077 -15.15 -12.26 0.74
CA ALA A 1077 -16.58 -12.07 0.49
C ALA A 1077 -17.11 -12.99 -0.63
N PHE A 1078 -16.23 -13.46 -1.53
CA PHE A 1078 -16.60 -14.41 -2.58
C PHE A 1078 -17.01 -15.78 -2.00
N TYR A 1079 -16.36 -16.21 -0.91
CA TYR A 1079 -16.76 -17.43 -0.19
C TYR A 1079 -18.18 -17.32 0.37
N ALA A 1080 -18.58 -16.14 0.87
CA ALA A 1080 -19.96 -15.91 1.29
C ALA A 1080 -20.93 -16.04 0.12
N MET A 1081 -20.64 -15.41 -1.04
CA MET A 1081 -21.48 -15.55 -2.24
C MET A 1081 -21.65 -17.01 -2.67
N ALA A 1082 -20.55 -17.78 -2.70
CA ALA A 1082 -20.57 -19.19 -3.04
C ALA A 1082 -21.36 -20.03 -2.01
N ALA A 1083 -21.17 -19.76 -0.71
CA ALA A 1083 -21.87 -20.44 0.37
C ALA A 1083 -23.39 -20.23 0.30
N VAL A 1084 -23.85 -19.00 0.02
CA VAL A 1084 -25.29 -18.74 -0.20
C VAL A 1084 -25.83 -19.65 -1.31
N GLY A 1085 -25.10 -19.79 -2.41
CA GLY A 1085 -25.50 -20.65 -3.52
C GLY A 1085 -25.53 -22.14 -3.18
N CYS A 1086 -24.52 -22.64 -2.49
CA CYS A 1086 -24.48 -24.03 -2.01
C CYS A 1086 -25.63 -24.33 -1.04
N ILE A 1087 -25.90 -23.41 -0.10
CA ILE A 1087 -27.02 -23.51 0.84
C ILE A 1087 -28.35 -23.50 0.08
N SER A 1088 -28.58 -22.54 -0.82
CA SER A 1088 -29.81 -22.48 -1.64
C SER A 1088 -30.01 -23.75 -2.48
N PHE A 1089 -28.93 -24.31 -3.04
CA PHE A 1089 -29.01 -25.56 -3.79
C PHE A 1089 -29.37 -26.76 -2.90
N ALA A 1090 -28.69 -26.92 -1.74
CA ALA A 1090 -28.95 -27.99 -0.80
C ALA A 1090 -30.40 -27.94 -0.29
N LEU A 1091 -30.87 -26.75 0.11
CA LEU A 1091 -32.24 -26.54 0.57
C LEU A 1091 -33.27 -26.90 -0.51
N ARG A 1092 -32.99 -26.55 -1.77
CA ARG A 1092 -33.86 -26.91 -2.91
C ARG A 1092 -33.91 -28.41 -3.17
N MET A 1093 -32.77 -29.10 -3.05
CA MET A 1093 -32.71 -30.56 -3.20
C MET A 1093 -33.46 -31.28 -2.07
N ILE A 1094 -33.34 -30.80 -0.83
CA ILE A 1094 -34.09 -31.33 0.31
C ILE A 1094 -35.59 -31.10 0.13
N HIS A 1095 -36.01 -29.90 -0.28
CA HIS A 1095 -37.41 -29.59 -0.52
C HIS A 1095 -38.03 -30.50 -1.59
N ARG A 1096 -37.33 -30.72 -2.71
CA ARG A 1096 -37.78 -31.63 -3.78
C ARG A 1096 -37.95 -33.07 -3.29
N ARG A 1097 -37.01 -33.59 -2.48
CA ARG A 1097 -37.10 -34.94 -1.90
C ARG A 1097 -38.25 -35.08 -0.89
N SER A 1098 -38.52 -34.04 -0.10
CA SER A 1098 -39.63 -34.02 0.86
C SER A 1098 -41.01 -33.88 0.18
N GLY A 1099 -41.07 -33.22 -0.98
CA GLY A 1099 -42.28 -33.08 -1.77
C GLY A 1099 -42.70 -34.37 -2.48
N GLU A 1100 -41.75 -35.26 -2.80
CA GLU A 1100 -42.04 -36.61 -3.34
C GLU A 1100 -42.59 -37.57 -2.27
N THR A 1101 -42.55 -37.21 -0.98
CA THR A 1101 -43.02 -38.06 0.14
C THR A 1101 -44.27 -37.54 0.86
N LYS A 1102 -44.81 -36.35 0.52
CA LYS A 1102 -46.01 -35.80 1.15
C LYS A 1102 -46.96 -35.18 0.12
N GLU A 1103 -47.99 -35.94 -0.24
CA GLU A 1103 -49.26 -35.35 -0.68
C GLU A 1103 -49.93 -34.65 0.51
N VAL A 1104 -50.34 -33.39 0.27
CA VAL A 1104 -51.30 -32.59 1.04
C VAL A 1104 -50.89 -32.13 2.45
N THR A 1105 -50.36 -30.90 2.51
CA THR A 1105 -50.89 -29.86 3.42
C THR A 1105 -50.48 -28.48 2.90
N TYR A 1106 -51.30 -27.93 2.00
CA TYR A 1106 -51.15 -26.56 1.50
C TYR A 1106 -51.57 -25.56 2.58
N GLY A 1107 -50.59 -24.95 3.26
CA GLY A 1107 -50.78 -23.68 3.94
C GLY A 1107 -50.80 -22.55 2.91
N SER A 1108 -52.00 -22.00 2.64
CA SER A 1108 -52.30 -20.77 1.91
C SER A 1108 -51.11 -20.00 1.29
N ARG A 1109 -50.79 -20.28 0.03
CA ARG A 1109 -50.13 -19.32 -0.87
C ARG A 1109 -50.98 -19.22 -2.13
N LYS A 1110 -51.65 -18.07 -2.31
CA LYS A 1110 -52.55 -17.78 -3.45
C LYS A 1110 -51.80 -18.02 -4.77
N HIS A 1111 -52.30 -18.98 -5.55
CA HIS A 1111 -51.87 -19.25 -6.91
C HIS A 1111 -52.20 -18.05 -7.82
N SER A 1112 -51.20 -17.53 -8.54
CA SER A 1112 -51.43 -16.72 -9.74
C SER A 1112 -51.94 -17.66 -10.84
N HIS A 1113 -53.19 -17.48 -11.25
CA HIS A 1113 -53.75 -18.17 -12.41
C HIS A 1113 -53.03 -17.72 -13.67
N ARG A 1114 -52.64 -18.73 -14.47
CA ARG A 1114 -52.06 -18.60 -15.80
C ARG A 1114 -53.19 -18.30 -16.79
N HIS A 1115 -53.18 -17.13 -17.42
CA HIS A 1115 -53.89 -16.85 -18.66
C HIS A 1115 -52.89 -16.46 -19.75
#